data_AF-A0A6A5GG72-F1
#
_entry.id   AF-A0A6A5GG72-F1
#
_cell.length_a   1.000
_cell.length_b   1.000
_cell.length_c   1.000
_cell.angle_alpha   90.00
_cell.angle_beta   90.00
_cell.angle_gamma   90.00
#
_symmetry.space_group_name_H-M   'P 1'
#
loop_
_entity.id
_entity.type
_entity.pdbx_description
1 polymer ?
#
loop_
_entity_poly.entity_id
_entity_poly.type
_entity_poly.pdbx_seq_one_letter_code
_entity_poly.pdbx_strand_id
1 'polypeptide(L)'
;MASNSPPSAPIIFEKELRKYIPKELIPDTWKYNEEDPDSLQNLLKNPQLGMFESAKELLTDINLSANIPKFIEYFGMKDLDEFQEGIVDKCDVYNVFDACPLEGGQRHIAWMILELCWKHVKDISRKEGALVLRDSEPPSLLNVRPFNIKYRTFNGFLSRWRMDSDKILKGLGEQTSVLERFLGDFPEDDPKHHKKQFTICKDYAEAVMDCASKCGKPPTTWFIGEKRAPIRIFSFDGNTFVMAHELLKTLKENVGNAGEIEQEILGMPKLSTFTEKEVDKLSVELWNELEFREVHVVQLMFRQTPIPTYYEGYCTLAVDVLYELLVDMIVAKKVFHTFQPDIWPCIIKFFEGMEFYFDPTRRIYFLDSKDVDAIKKMWEYVYNTKLRKHYPNVKHFPRTKKTEFRFEELEKTLEYLNLKKSCEGIEKYARPVYDQFHVYRRCDSEAEERLFLSELHVAVTRCQINYVVEKVPSLLKFIKKQGALRRMNIVELRTEQEQEQEDEQEGEQEDEQEDEELEDEANMASPPPPSYLETTIRKCIPKELIPDSWKCDNQIDHKSNIASFLEAGKKQLEMFESSEKLYENVIQYMDFPKNEEHFKMSRSTRVERFPSLPKSIKGQWCMYKNDLYKLFDHHKLSPLQPTTSKLAETILEDCWEKLRVEKHHEMIASQNEPMVPTFGDAQRAALFEPFSSDLMDHQIHWREIANVSSVIDSIAFDSMEKHSGELSNSEAGKVIVWVGLIIRKAEMFAKRGLIHLPPLNSVAPSREVIRLFSSDKNLFVMTHDLIEILQRHGVDSVVLDKLIPDYLRKEKLSTLSYGDALKVLLGIGNKELMNLEFAKMKSDLLMFAQTPIPTHYGGYCIFAVDALYELLMDMIVAKKVFHNFEEKDWEEVNKFFESIKSHFDINRGIYFIDSKEVGDIKKEWEEFYNEHLKRDSKLIQLKKGQFLVNDFTTALKSLKLDKCFGDIVEYAYIIFAKLEKKSPSAMHVAIAHCQINCLARKVPWILEFIEKQNSRNRMNIVDVAVRQEEFDVNKLAAELEQMGTSEKKQEVKGNVTTKKNTKKK
;
A
#
# COMPACT_ATOMS: atom_id res chain seq x y z
N MET A 1 -33.55 51.60 6.03
CA MET A 1 -34.01 50.23 6.34
C MET A 1 -32.85 49.29 6.08
N ALA A 2 -32.14 48.90 7.13
CA ALA A 2 -31.07 47.92 7.07
C ALA A 2 -31.66 46.56 7.48
N SER A 3 -31.60 45.56 6.60
CA SER A 3 -31.89 44.18 7.01
C SER A 3 -30.63 43.57 7.62
N ASN A 4 -30.56 43.59 8.94
CA ASN A 4 -29.61 42.80 9.71
C ASN A 4 -29.99 41.32 9.56
N SER A 5 -29.21 40.57 8.77
CA SER A 5 -29.12 39.12 8.91
C SER A 5 -27.87 38.82 9.77
N PRO A 6 -27.91 37.92 10.75
CA PRO A 6 -26.73 37.55 11.53
C PRO A 6 -25.67 36.90 10.62
N PRO A 7 -24.36 37.05 10.89
CA PRO A 7 -23.35 36.29 10.18
C PRO A 7 -23.54 34.80 10.49
N SER A 8 -23.80 33.99 9.45
CA SER A 8 -23.77 32.54 9.52
C SER A 8 -22.41 32.08 10.09
N ALA A 9 -22.43 31.24 11.13
CA ALA A 9 -21.22 30.66 11.70
C ALA A 9 -20.39 29.94 10.62
N PRO A 10 -19.04 30.04 10.61
CA PRO A 10 -18.23 29.29 9.68
C PRO A 10 -18.43 27.78 9.87
N ILE A 11 -18.61 27.09 8.75
CA ILE A 11 -18.70 25.62 8.66
C ILE A 11 -17.42 25.01 9.28
N ILE A 12 -17.55 23.91 10.02
CA ILE A 12 -16.46 23.26 10.80
C ILE A 12 -15.17 23.09 9.97
N PHE A 13 -15.32 22.70 8.70
CA PHE A 13 -14.20 22.51 7.77
C PHE A 13 -13.43 23.81 7.47
N GLU A 14 -14.12 24.94 7.26
CA GLU A 14 -13.47 26.23 6.99
C GLU A 14 -12.59 26.66 8.17
N LYS A 15 -13.03 26.37 9.40
CA LYS A 15 -12.28 26.67 10.62
C LYS A 15 -10.98 25.86 10.70
N GLU A 16 -11.01 24.58 10.34
CA GLU A 16 -9.79 23.75 10.33
C GLU A 16 -8.84 24.13 9.19
N LEU A 17 -9.37 24.44 8.00
CA LEU A 17 -8.58 24.95 6.88
C LEU A 17 -7.84 26.25 7.26
N ARG A 18 -8.52 27.18 7.94
CA ARG A 18 -7.92 28.45 8.39
C ARG A 18 -6.95 28.29 9.57
N LYS A 19 -6.93 27.14 10.24
CA LYS A 19 -5.88 26.80 11.22
C LYS A 19 -4.64 26.24 10.54
N TYR A 20 -4.83 25.43 9.50
CA TYR A 20 -3.76 24.81 8.72
C TYR A 20 -3.02 25.83 7.84
N ILE A 21 -3.74 26.53 6.96
CA ILE A 21 -3.14 27.48 6.02
C ILE A 21 -2.94 28.84 6.70
N PRO A 22 -1.75 29.47 6.59
CA PRO A 22 -1.52 30.84 7.04
C PRO A 22 -2.52 31.82 6.44
N LYS A 23 -3.05 32.72 7.28
CA LYS A 23 -4.09 33.69 6.90
C LYS A 23 -3.67 34.58 5.71
N GLU A 24 -2.38 34.86 5.56
CA GLU A 24 -1.81 35.66 4.46
C GLU A 24 -1.99 35.01 3.08
N LEU A 25 -2.29 33.70 3.02
CA LEU A 25 -2.47 32.94 1.80
C LEU A 25 -3.94 32.70 1.45
N ILE A 26 -4.87 33.00 2.35
CA ILE A 26 -6.32 32.89 2.12
C ILE A 26 -6.89 34.29 1.87
N PRO A 27 -7.52 34.56 0.72
CA PRO A 27 -8.19 35.84 0.50
C PRO A 27 -9.30 36.09 1.55
N ASP A 28 -9.37 37.29 2.12
CA ASP A 28 -10.40 37.68 3.11
C ASP A 28 -11.83 37.53 2.57
N THR A 29 -11.99 37.61 1.25
CA THR A 29 -13.27 37.46 0.53
C THR A 29 -13.65 36.01 0.26
N TRP A 30 -12.73 35.06 0.43
CA TRP A 30 -13.00 33.64 0.19
C TRP A 30 -13.80 33.04 1.35
N LYS A 31 -14.87 32.31 1.02
CA LYS A 31 -15.70 31.55 1.96
C LYS A 31 -15.87 30.13 1.44
N TYR A 32 -15.86 29.17 2.34
CA TYR A 32 -16.17 27.80 1.96
C TYR A 32 -17.66 27.65 1.71
N ASN A 33 -18.01 26.99 0.61
CA ASN A 33 -19.40 26.67 0.27
C ASN A 33 -19.52 25.16 0.11
N GLU A 34 -20.23 24.50 1.04
CA GLU A 34 -20.45 23.05 1.01
C GLU A 34 -21.25 22.59 -0.21
N GLU A 35 -22.09 23.46 -0.77
CA GLU A 35 -22.90 23.17 -1.96
C GLU A 35 -22.11 23.38 -3.27
N ASP A 36 -20.94 24.01 -3.21
CA ASP A 36 -20.04 24.21 -4.35
C ASP A 36 -18.84 23.24 -4.25
N PRO A 37 -18.86 22.11 -4.97
CA PRO A 37 -17.77 21.14 -4.94
C PRO A 37 -16.43 21.73 -5.42
N ASP A 38 -16.44 22.85 -6.15
CA ASP A 38 -15.24 23.54 -6.62
C ASP A 38 -14.73 24.63 -5.65
N SER A 39 -15.38 24.85 -4.50
CA SER A 39 -15.01 25.92 -3.56
C SER A 39 -13.53 25.86 -3.12
N LEU A 40 -13.03 24.65 -2.82
CA LEU A 40 -11.62 24.39 -2.51
C LEU A 40 -10.70 24.53 -3.73
N GLN A 41 -11.13 24.05 -4.89
CA GLN A 41 -10.36 24.17 -6.13
C GLN A 41 -10.22 25.64 -6.55
N ASN A 42 -11.23 26.46 -6.26
CA ASN A 42 -11.23 27.91 -6.45
C ASN A 42 -10.21 28.61 -5.54
N LEU A 43 -9.99 28.11 -4.31
CA LEU A 43 -8.93 28.63 -3.43
C LEU A 43 -7.54 28.37 -4.02
N LEU A 44 -7.31 27.19 -4.60
CA LEU A 44 -6.05 26.83 -5.25
C LEU A 44 -5.76 27.59 -6.55
N LYS A 45 -6.73 28.34 -7.10
CA LYS A 45 -6.46 29.30 -8.18
C LYS A 45 -5.56 30.45 -7.72
N ASN A 46 -5.39 30.65 -6.40
CA ASN A 46 -4.38 31.54 -5.86
C ASN A 46 -2.98 30.98 -6.14
N PRO A 47 -2.14 31.64 -6.97
CA PRO A 47 -0.81 31.14 -7.29
C PRO A 47 0.09 30.96 -6.06
N GLN A 48 -0.22 31.61 -4.94
CA GLN A 48 0.55 31.48 -3.70
C GLN A 48 0.31 30.15 -2.97
N LEU A 49 -0.73 29.40 -3.33
CA LEU A 49 -0.99 28.03 -2.88
C LEU A 49 -0.56 27.00 -3.93
N GLY A 50 0.25 27.43 -4.91
CA GLY A 50 0.73 26.60 -6.00
C GLY A 50 1.71 25.51 -5.58
N MET A 51 1.96 25.28 -4.28
CA MET A 51 2.67 24.09 -3.79
C MET A 51 1.77 22.85 -3.71
N PHE A 52 0.45 23.01 -3.70
CA PHE A 52 -0.50 21.90 -3.75
C PHE A 52 -0.93 21.65 -5.19
N GLU A 53 -0.83 20.42 -5.65
CA GLU A 53 -1.23 19.97 -6.98
C GLU A 53 -2.74 19.90 -7.11
N SER A 54 -3.46 19.62 -6.02
CA SER A 54 -4.90 19.43 -6.05
C SER A 54 -5.60 19.76 -4.73
N ALA A 55 -6.91 20.03 -4.81
CA ALA A 55 -7.75 20.19 -3.62
C ALA A 55 -7.77 18.92 -2.75
N LYS A 56 -7.56 17.74 -3.35
CA LYS A 56 -7.47 16.45 -2.64
C LYS A 56 -6.20 16.36 -1.79
N GLU A 57 -5.08 16.82 -2.31
CA GLU A 57 -3.81 16.89 -1.57
C GLU A 57 -3.94 17.83 -0.37
N LEU A 58 -4.42 19.06 -0.61
CA LEU A 58 -4.68 20.02 0.46
C LEU A 58 -5.68 19.46 1.51
N LEU A 59 -6.73 18.77 1.07
CA LEU A 59 -7.69 18.12 1.98
C LEU A 59 -7.04 17.00 2.79
N THR A 60 -6.09 16.26 2.21
CA THR A 60 -5.33 15.21 2.91
C THR A 60 -4.47 15.83 4.01
N ASP A 61 -3.75 16.91 3.70
CA ASP A 61 -2.95 17.67 4.66
C ASP A 61 -3.78 18.28 5.80
N ILE A 62 -4.95 18.86 5.46
CA ILE A 62 -5.89 19.37 6.46
C ILE A 62 -6.40 18.22 7.33
N ASN A 63 -6.74 17.07 6.75
CA ASN A 63 -7.18 15.92 7.51
C ASN A 63 -6.07 15.35 8.40
N LEU A 64 -4.82 15.36 7.97
CA LEU A 64 -3.69 14.90 8.79
C LEU A 64 -3.40 15.87 9.93
N SER A 65 -3.41 17.18 9.67
CA SER A 65 -3.20 18.20 10.70
C SER A 65 -4.36 18.34 11.69
N ALA A 66 -5.60 18.13 11.24
CA ALA A 66 -6.82 18.23 12.05
C ALA A 66 -7.17 16.93 12.78
N ASN A 67 -6.72 15.77 12.27
CA ASN A 67 -6.74 14.54 13.05
C ASN A 67 -5.68 14.64 14.14
N ILE A 68 -6.09 15.20 15.29
CA ILE A 68 -5.56 14.73 16.59
C ILE A 68 -5.70 13.22 16.51
N PRO A 69 -4.61 12.46 16.44
CA PRO A 69 -4.66 11.20 15.74
C PRO A 69 -5.70 10.27 16.37
N LYS A 70 -6.07 9.23 15.61
CA LYS A 70 -6.62 7.94 16.10
C LYS A 70 -5.77 7.27 17.20
N PHE A 71 -4.87 8.01 17.82
CA PHE A 71 -4.14 7.81 19.05
C PHE A 71 -5.00 7.43 20.26
N ILE A 72 -6.21 8.00 20.37
CA ILE A 72 -7.15 7.67 21.46
C ILE A 72 -7.68 6.23 21.29
N GLU A 73 -7.80 5.74 20.05
CA GLU A 73 -8.07 4.32 19.74
C GLU A 73 -6.84 3.42 19.97
N TYR A 74 -5.62 3.96 19.84
CA TYR A 74 -4.36 3.19 19.89
C TYR A 74 -3.85 2.89 21.31
N PHE A 75 -4.21 3.68 22.33
CA PHE A 75 -3.70 3.56 23.70
C PHE A 75 -4.72 3.21 24.78
N GLY A 76 -6.02 3.21 24.49
CA GLY A 76 -7.03 2.95 25.54
C GLY A 76 -6.92 3.91 26.74
N MET A 77 -6.36 5.10 26.54
CA MET A 77 -6.33 6.17 27.52
C MET A 77 -7.38 7.22 27.14
N LYS A 78 -8.34 7.34 28.08
CA LYS A 78 -9.27 8.46 28.28
C LYS A 78 -8.51 9.78 28.33
N ASP A 79 -9.23 10.86 28.07
CA ASP A 79 -9.02 12.22 28.61
C ASP A 79 -10.18 13.12 28.10
N LEU A 80 -10.87 13.98 28.86
CA LEU A 80 -10.55 14.68 30.10
C LEU A 80 -11.83 15.12 30.86
N ASP A 81 -11.73 15.10 32.18
CA ASP A 81 -12.15 16.12 33.16
C ASP A 81 -13.36 17.03 32.88
N GLU A 82 -14.51 16.66 33.44
CA GLU A 82 -15.17 17.34 34.58
C GLU A 82 -16.59 16.76 34.72
N PHE A 83 -16.78 15.77 35.60
CA PHE A 83 -18.12 15.49 36.14
C PHE A 83 -18.04 15.11 37.60
N GLN A 84 -18.67 15.95 38.42
CA GLN A 84 -19.05 15.69 39.79
C GLN A 84 -20.06 14.54 39.84
N GLU A 85 -19.92 13.68 40.83
CA GLU A 85 -20.78 12.53 41.10
C GLU A 85 -22.26 12.93 41.21
N GLY A 86 -23.15 12.33 40.40
CA GLY A 86 -24.59 12.21 40.76
C GLY A 86 -25.68 12.66 39.76
N ILE A 87 -25.40 12.96 38.48
CA ILE A 87 -26.43 13.36 37.49
C ILE A 87 -26.32 12.48 36.23
N VAL A 88 -27.45 11.98 35.70
CA VAL A 88 -27.51 11.18 34.45
C VAL A 88 -28.46 11.87 33.46
N ASP A 89 -27.98 12.20 32.26
CA ASP A 89 -28.73 12.90 31.21
C ASP A 89 -29.35 11.90 30.20
N LYS A 90 -30.50 12.25 29.62
CA LYS A 90 -31.26 11.44 28.65
C LYS A 90 -30.45 11.17 27.38
N CYS A 91 -29.59 12.12 26.99
CA CYS A 91 -28.77 12.08 25.78
C CYS A 91 -27.73 10.94 25.77
N ASP A 92 -27.24 10.54 26.95
CA ASP A 92 -26.20 9.51 27.10
C ASP A 92 -26.72 8.10 26.76
N VAL A 93 -28.01 7.85 26.99
CA VAL A 93 -28.67 6.58 26.66
C VAL A 93 -28.91 6.48 25.14
N TYR A 94 -29.12 7.60 24.46
CA TYR A 94 -29.38 7.65 23.02
C TYR A 94 -28.12 7.43 22.17
N ASN A 95 -26.97 8.00 22.58
CA ASN A 95 -25.72 7.92 21.82
C ASN A 95 -25.15 6.50 21.70
N VAL A 96 -25.47 5.60 22.64
CA VAL A 96 -25.09 4.18 22.57
C VAL A 96 -25.91 3.43 21.51
N PHE A 97 -27.12 3.88 21.22
CA PHE A 97 -28.04 3.19 20.31
C PHE A 97 -27.82 3.58 18.85
N ASP A 98 -27.37 4.82 18.59
CA ASP A 98 -27.11 5.32 17.24
C ASP A 98 -25.90 4.66 16.55
N ALA A 99 -25.08 3.93 17.32
CA ALA A 99 -23.95 3.13 16.83
C ALA A 99 -24.34 1.70 16.38
N CYS A 100 -25.62 1.31 16.47
CA CYS A 100 -26.11 0.02 15.96
C CYS A 100 -26.58 0.12 14.50
N PRO A 101 -26.22 -0.84 13.62
CA PRO A 101 -26.60 -0.81 12.21
C PRO A 101 -28.03 -1.33 12.06
N LEU A 102 -29.01 -0.52 12.45
CA LEU A 102 -30.43 -0.81 12.28
C LEU A 102 -31.03 0.16 11.24
N GLU A 103 -31.69 -0.39 10.23
CA GLU A 103 -32.29 0.38 9.13
C GLU A 103 -33.80 0.52 9.30
N GLY A 104 -34.33 1.69 8.93
CA GLY A 104 -35.77 1.96 8.85
C GLY A 104 -36.55 1.69 10.15
N GLY A 105 -37.72 1.06 10.02
CA GLY A 105 -38.70 0.86 11.11
C GLY A 105 -38.17 0.14 12.36
N GLN A 106 -37.08 -0.62 12.24
CA GLN A 106 -36.41 -1.28 13.38
C GLN A 106 -35.75 -0.27 14.33
N ARG A 107 -35.25 0.86 13.79
CA ARG A 107 -34.69 1.97 14.56
C ARG A 107 -35.78 2.68 15.37
N HIS A 108 -36.99 2.74 14.84
CA HIS A 108 -38.15 3.38 15.46
C HIS A 108 -38.74 2.53 16.61
N ILE A 109 -38.84 1.22 16.43
CA ILE A 109 -39.30 0.28 17.48
C ILE A 109 -38.32 0.27 18.66
N ALA A 110 -37.02 0.31 18.38
CA ALA A 110 -36.02 0.35 19.42
C ALA A 110 -35.97 1.70 20.17
N TRP A 111 -36.23 2.80 19.46
CA TRP A 111 -36.44 4.12 20.06
C TRP A 111 -37.62 4.14 21.04
N MET A 112 -38.73 3.47 20.68
CA MET A 112 -39.90 3.34 21.57
C MET A 112 -39.62 2.51 22.83
N ILE A 113 -38.84 1.41 22.71
CA ILE A 113 -38.45 0.58 23.87
C ILE A 113 -37.57 1.38 24.84
N LEU A 114 -36.68 2.22 24.32
CA LEU A 114 -35.83 3.11 25.11
C LEU A 114 -36.62 4.21 25.84
N GLU A 115 -37.60 4.83 25.18
CA GLU A 115 -38.50 5.81 25.82
C GLU A 115 -39.34 5.18 26.94
N LEU A 116 -39.82 3.94 26.75
CA LEU A 116 -40.55 3.20 27.77
C LEU A 116 -39.67 2.88 28.98
N CYS A 117 -38.42 2.48 28.75
CA CYS A 117 -37.42 2.26 29.80
C CYS A 117 -37.09 3.56 30.55
N TRP A 118 -36.90 4.68 29.83
CA TRP A 118 -36.62 5.99 30.42
C TRP A 118 -37.78 6.51 31.28
N LYS A 119 -39.01 6.39 30.77
CA LYS A 119 -40.24 6.75 31.50
C LYS A 119 -40.38 5.91 32.78
N HIS A 120 -40.02 4.64 32.73
CA HIS A 120 -40.08 3.74 33.88
C HIS A 120 -39.04 4.07 34.96
N VAL A 121 -37.80 4.40 34.57
CA VAL A 121 -36.74 4.90 35.47
C VAL A 121 -37.16 6.20 36.15
N LYS A 122 -37.87 7.07 35.44
CA LYS A 122 -38.37 8.36 35.95
C LYS A 122 -39.48 8.20 36.99
N ASP A 123 -40.36 7.23 36.79
CA ASP A 123 -41.45 6.91 37.74
C ASP A 123 -40.94 6.23 39.02
N ILE A 124 -39.86 5.45 38.94
CA ILE A 124 -39.17 4.86 40.11
C ILE A 124 -38.42 5.97 40.88
N SER A 125 -37.70 6.84 40.17
CA SER A 125 -36.94 7.96 40.75
C SER A 125 -37.83 8.95 41.53
N ARG A 126 -39.04 9.25 41.01
CA ARG A 126 -40.04 10.08 41.72
C ARG A 126 -40.58 9.45 43.02
N LYS A 127 -40.59 8.11 43.13
CA LYS A 127 -41.09 7.40 44.32
C LYS A 127 -40.04 7.25 45.42
N GLU A 128 -38.76 7.16 45.07
CA GLU A 128 -37.66 6.90 46.03
C GLU A 128 -36.83 8.13 46.40
N GLY A 129 -37.02 9.27 45.73
CA GLY A 129 -36.42 10.56 46.11
C GLY A 129 -34.90 10.66 45.99
N ALA A 130 -34.24 9.68 45.36
CA ALA A 130 -32.78 9.54 45.37
C ALA A 130 -32.06 10.04 44.10
N LEU A 131 -32.78 10.44 43.04
CA LEU A 131 -32.19 10.85 41.76
C LEU A 131 -32.92 12.07 41.19
N VAL A 132 -32.18 13.12 40.83
CA VAL A 132 -32.74 14.27 40.08
C VAL A 132 -32.50 14.05 38.60
N LEU A 133 -33.56 13.71 37.86
CA LEU A 133 -33.52 13.51 36.41
C LEU A 133 -33.95 14.80 35.70
N ARG A 134 -33.16 15.31 34.74
CA ARG A 134 -33.54 16.42 33.86
C ARG A 134 -33.90 15.87 32.48
N ASP A 135 -35.02 16.36 31.93
CA ASP A 135 -35.31 16.22 30.50
C ASP A 135 -34.61 17.38 29.79
N SER A 136 -33.38 17.16 29.35
CA SER A 136 -32.78 18.00 28.33
C SER A 136 -33.49 17.68 27.00
N GLU A 137 -33.88 18.70 26.22
CA GLU A 137 -34.29 18.47 24.83
C GLU A 137 -33.14 17.80 24.07
N PRO A 138 -33.43 16.84 23.18
CA PRO A 138 -32.39 16.11 22.47
C PRO A 138 -31.52 17.10 21.67
N PRO A 139 -30.19 16.91 21.61
CA PRO A 139 -29.35 17.68 20.70
C PRO A 139 -29.84 17.40 19.27
N SER A 140 -29.91 18.42 18.42
CA SER A 140 -30.05 18.19 16.98
C SER A 140 -28.96 17.22 16.52
N LEU A 141 -29.30 16.35 15.57
CA LEU A 141 -28.60 15.18 15.00
C LEU A 141 -27.12 15.36 14.55
N LEU A 142 -26.34 16.20 15.22
CA LEU A 142 -25.09 16.77 14.73
C LEU A 142 -23.89 16.54 15.65
N ASN A 143 -24.01 15.93 16.83
CA ASN A 143 -22.85 15.65 17.66
C ASN A 143 -23.08 14.43 18.57
N VAL A 144 -22.29 13.38 18.38
CA VAL A 144 -21.40 12.77 19.40
C VAL A 144 -21.00 11.33 19.00
N ARG A 145 -19.69 11.07 19.08
CA ARG A 145 -19.02 9.76 18.96
C ARG A 145 -19.08 8.99 20.29
N PRO A 146 -18.96 7.64 20.28
CA PRO A 146 -19.15 6.80 21.47
C PRO A 146 -17.93 6.81 22.41
N PHE A 147 -18.13 6.79 23.74
CA PHE A 147 -17.22 6.11 24.69
C PHE A 147 -17.92 5.70 26.00
N ASN A 148 -17.40 4.64 26.62
CA ASN A 148 -18.05 3.77 27.61
C ASN A 148 -17.45 3.94 29.04
N ILE A 149 -18.30 3.85 30.07
CA ILE A 149 -18.02 3.99 31.52
C ILE A 149 -17.75 2.61 32.18
N LYS A 150 -16.92 2.53 33.24
CA LYS A 150 -16.66 1.29 34.02
C LYS A 150 -17.58 1.10 35.24
N TYR A 151 -18.46 0.11 35.12
CA TYR A 151 -18.67 -1.09 35.95
C TYR A 151 -18.98 -1.05 37.47
N ARG A 152 -18.54 -0.08 38.29
CA ARG A 152 -18.81 -0.15 39.76
C ARG A 152 -20.14 0.47 40.17
N THR A 153 -20.53 1.57 39.52
CA THR A 153 -21.84 2.23 39.69
C THR A 153 -22.97 1.38 39.10
N PHE A 154 -22.68 0.60 38.06
CA PHE A 154 -23.64 -0.30 37.41
C PHE A 154 -24.02 -1.51 38.30
N ASN A 155 -23.08 -2.06 39.07
CA ASN A 155 -23.37 -3.17 39.99
C ASN A 155 -24.18 -2.73 41.24
N GLY A 156 -24.04 -1.48 41.69
CA GLY A 156 -24.91 -0.93 42.76
C GLY A 156 -26.37 -0.75 42.29
N PHE A 157 -26.56 -0.35 41.04
CA PHE A 157 -27.86 -0.17 40.39
C PHE A 157 -28.58 -1.52 40.12
N LEU A 158 -27.86 -2.53 39.61
CA LEU A 158 -28.41 -3.86 39.32
C LEU A 158 -28.86 -4.63 40.58
N SER A 159 -28.28 -4.32 41.74
CA SER A 159 -28.64 -4.95 43.02
C SER A 159 -30.01 -4.49 43.54
N ARG A 160 -30.37 -3.21 43.32
CA ARG A 160 -31.69 -2.65 43.70
C ARG A 160 -32.78 -3.01 42.69
N TRP A 161 -32.46 -3.01 41.40
CA TRP A 161 -33.43 -3.30 40.33
C TRP A 161 -34.03 -4.72 40.39
N ARG A 162 -33.26 -5.70 40.88
CA ARG A 162 -33.71 -7.10 41.04
C ARG A 162 -34.82 -7.30 42.08
N MET A 163 -35.00 -6.38 43.02
CA MET A 163 -36.04 -6.50 44.05
C MET A 163 -37.37 -5.85 43.66
N ASP A 164 -37.38 -4.89 42.72
CA ASP A 164 -38.58 -4.11 42.39
C ASP A 164 -39.26 -4.49 41.06
N SER A 165 -38.61 -5.27 40.19
CA SER A 165 -39.17 -5.66 38.89
C SER A 165 -40.47 -6.48 38.99
N ASP A 166 -40.63 -7.29 40.03
CA ASP A 166 -41.85 -8.09 40.26
C ASP A 166 -43.04 -7.24 40.74
N LYS A 167 -42.78 -6.11 41.42
CA LYS A 167 -43.83 -5.14 41.82
C LYS A 167 -44.27 -4.26 40.66
N ILE A 168 -43.32 -3.93 39.78
CA ILE A 168 -43.51 -3.11 38.59
C ILE A 168 -44.40 -3.80 37.56
N LEU A 169 -44.20 -5.10 37.31
CA LEU A 169 -44.96 -5.87 36.32
C LEU A 169 -46.44 -6.06 36.69
N LYS A 170 -46.78 -6.00 37.99
CA LYS A 170 -48.19 -5.99 38.46
C LYS A 170 -48.85 -4.60 38.38
N GLY A 171 -48.07 -3.53 38.22
CA GLY A 171 -48.55 -2.14 38.26
C GLY A 171 -48.84 -1.50 36.90
N LEU A 172 -48.49 -2.15 35.78
CA LEU A 172 -48.65 -1.60 34.42
C LEU A 172 -49.97 -2.00 33.73
N GLY A 173 -51.00 -2.33 34.51
CA GLY A 173 -52.30 -2.77 34.02
C GLY A 173 -53.18 -1.74 33.30
N GLU A 174 -52.76 -0.48 33.08
CA GLU A 174 -53.67 0.54 32.50
C GLU A 174 -53.01 1.56 31.54
N GLN A 175 -51.83 1.28 30.96
CA GLN A 175 -51.25 2.15 29.92
C GLN A 175 -51.00 1.46 28.57
N THR A 176 -51.89 0.55 28.17
CA THR A 176 -51.90 -0.07 26.83
C THR A 176 -52.46 0.84 25.72
N SER A 177 -53.11 1.96 26.05
CA SER A 177 -53.78 2.80 25.03
C SER A 177 -52.86 3.72 24.22
N VAL A 178 -51.56 3.82 24.54
CA VAL A 178 -50.60 4.64 23.79
C VAL A 178 -49.80 3.81 22.78
N LEU A 179 -49.51 2.54 23.10
CA LEU A 179 -48.88 1.62 22.14
C LEU A 179 -49.88 1.08 21.10
N GLU A 180 -51.13 0.80 21.48
CA GLU A 180 -52.15 0.33 20.52
C GLU A 180 -52.54 1.41 19.49
N ARG A 181 -52.42 2.69 19.86
CA ARG A 181 -52.73 3.82 18.97
C ARG A 181 -51.59 4.17 18.01
N PHE A 182 -50.37 3.74 18.30
CA PHE A 182 -49.18 3.96 17.47
C PHE A 182 -48.89 2.79 16.52
N LEU A 183 -49.57 1.66 16.72
CA LEU A 183 -49.47 0.46 15.89
C LEU A 183 -50.59 0.32 14.83
N GLY A 184 -51.42 1.35 14.62
CA GLY A 184 -52.22 1.50 13.39
C GLY A 184 -51.44 2.40 12.41
N ASP A 185 -51.13 2.05 11.17
CA ASP A 185 -51.75 1.10 10.25
C ASP A 185 -50.69 0.24 9.54
N PHE A 186 -50.56 -1.03 9.92
CA PHE A 186 -50.13 -2.07 8.99
C PHE A 186 -51.00 -3.30 9.23
N PRO A 187 -51.37 -4.02 8.15
CA PRO A 187 -52.46 -4.99 8.20
C PRO A 187 -52.22 -6.05 9.26
N GLU A 188 -53.29 -6.28 10.02
CA GLU A 188 -53.45 -7.37 10.96
C GLU A 188 -52.96 -8.70 10.36
N ASP A 189 -52.43 -9.56 11.24
CA ASP A 189 -52.15 -10.98 11.04
C ASP A 189 -50.70 -11.41 10.73
N ASP A 190 -49.79 -11.23 11.70
CA ASP A 190 -49.17 -12.43 12.31
C ASP A 190 -48.65 -12.16 13.75
N PRO A 191 -49.48 -12.36 14.79
CA PRO A 191 -49.07 -12.29 16.19
C PRO A 191 -47.93 -13.28 16.55
N LYS A 192 -47.67 -14.31 15.74
CA LYS A 192 -46.54 -15.22 15.97
C LYS A 192 -45.20 -14.57 15.61
N HIS A 193 -45.16 -13.61 14.68
CA HIS A 193 -43.91 -12.99 14.26
C HIS A 193 -43.33 -12.06 15.34
N HIS A 194 -44.19 -11.25 15.97
CA HIS A 194 -43.78 -10.37 17.07
C HIS A 194 -43.41 -11.14 18.34
N LYS A 195 -44.16 -12.21 18.65
CA LYS A 195 -43.83 -13.09 19.77
C LYS A 195 -42.51 -13.84 19.54
N LYS A 196 -42.22 -14.25 18.30
CA LYS A 196 -40.98 -14.94 17.92
C LYS A 196 -39.76 -14.03 18.02
N GLN A 197 -39.83 -12.77 17.57
CA GLN A 197 -38.72 -11.83 17.72
C GLN A 197 -38.45 -11.46 19.18
N PHE A 198 -39.50 -11.26 19.99
CA PHE A 198 -39.34 -10.99 21.42
C PHE A 198 -38.77 -12.21 22.18
N THR A 199 -39.16 -13.43 21.76
CA THR A 199 -38.62 -14.68 22.31
C THR A 199 -37.16 -14.87 21.90
N ILE A 200 -36.76 -14.53 20.66
CA ILE A 200 -35.36 -14.60 20.20
C ILE A 200 -34.46 -13.64 21.00
N CYS A 201 -34.90 -12.40 21.24
CA CYS A 201 -34.11 -11.46 22.04
C CYS A 201 -33.99 -11.91 23.51
N LYS A 202 -35.04 -12.53 24.05
CA LYS A 202 -35.05 -13.11 25.39
C LYS A 202 -34.16 -14.35 25.50
N ASP A 203 -34.26 -15.28 24.56
CA ASP A 203 -33.46 -16.51 24.51
C ASP A 203 -31.97 -16.21 24.28
N TYR A 204 -31.67 -15.16 23.51
CA TYR A 204 -30.29 -14.68 23.33
C TYR A 204 -29.72 -14.08 24.61
N ALA A 205 -30.53 -13.30 25.35
CA ALA A 205 -30.14 -12.78 26.65
C ALA A 205 -29.99 -13.89 27.70
N GLU A 206 -30.86 -14.91 27.70
CA GLU A 206 -30.80 -16.05 28.60
C GLU A 206 -29.63 -17.00 28.26
N ALA A 207 -29.31 -17.24 26.98
CA ALA A 207 -28.19 -18.08 26.55
C ALA A 207 -26.81 -17.48 26.86
N VAL A 208 -26.67 -16.15 26.72
CA VAL A 208 -25.45 -15.42 27.14
C VAL A 208 -25.26 -15.53 28.66
N MET A 209 -26.35 -15.58 29.43
CA MET A 209 -26.33 -15.69 30.90
C MET A 209 -26.14 -17.13 31.40
N ASP A 210 -26.69 -18.14 30.71
CA ASP A 210 -26.54 -19.56 31.04
C ASP A 210 -25.10 -20.05 30.78
N CYS A 211 -24.46 -19.61 29.68
CA CYS A 211 -23.03 -19.83 29.41
C CYS A 211 -22.12 -19.22 30.48
N ALA A 212 -22.49 -18.05 31.02
CA ALA A 212 -21.76 -17.41 32.12
C ALA A 212 -21.90 -18.18 33.45
N SER A 213 -23.07 -18.77 33.73
CA SER A 213 -23.28 -19.56 34.95
C SER A 213 -22.56 -20.92 34.95
N LYS A 214 -22.39 -21.54 33.77
CA LYS A 214 -21.75 -22.86 33.63
C LYS A 214 -20.22 -22.82 33.75
N CYS A 215 -19.61 -21.65 33.54
CA CYS A 215 -18.15 -21.48 33.48
C CYS A 215 -17.53 -20.81 34.72
N GLY A 216 -18.33 -20.38 35.70
CA GLY A 216 -17.86 -19.97 37.03
C GLY A 216 -16.91 -18.76 37.09
N LYS A 217 -16.76 -17.95 36.02
CA LYS A 217 -15.92 -16.73 35.99
C LYS A 217 -16.56 -15.61 35.13
N PRO A 218 -16.37 -14.33 35.49
CA PRO A 218 -17.10 -13.20 34.89
C PRO A 218 -16.62 -12.82 33.47
N PRO A 219 -17.48 -12.19 32.64
CA PRO A 219 -17.24 -11.95 31.20
C PRO A 219 -16.11 -10.95 30.86
N THR A 220 -15.53 -10.29 31.86
CA THR A 220 -14.47 -9.28 31.65
C THR A 220 -13.12 -9.88 31.30
N THR A 221 -12.92 -11.20 31.47
CA THR A 221 -11.65 -11.87 31.18
C THR A 221 -11.56 -12.47 29.77
N TRP A 222 -12.57 -12.27 28.90
CA TRP A 222 -12.52 -12.80 27.53
C TRP A 222 -11.78 -11.89 26.53
N PHE A 223 -11.29 -10.72 26.97
CA PHE A 223 -10.53 -9.76 26.14
C PHE A 223 -9.08 -9.51 26.60
N ILE A 224 -8.52 -10.39 27.44
CA ILE A 224 -7.10 -10.32 27.82
C ILE A 224 -6.42 -11.59 27.31
N GLY A 225 -6.03 -11.57 26.03
CA GLY A 225 -4.75 -12.18 25.67
C GLY A 225 -3.66 -11.37 26.36
N GLU A 226 -2.57 -12.02 26.76
CA GLU A 226 -1.40 -11.41 27.43
C GLU A 226 -1.10 -10.01 26.88
N LYS A 227 -1.48 -8.96 27.62
CA LYS A 227 -1.34 -7.57 27.18
C LYS A 227 0.02 -7.05 27.63
N ARG A 228 0.96 -6.98 26.68
CA ARG A 228 2.17 -6.15 26.81
C ARG A 228 1.79 -4.66 26.81
N ALA A 229 2.56 -3.83 27.51
CA ALA A 229 2.27 -2.42 27.67
C ALA A 229 2.77 -1.61 26.45
N PRO A 230 1.89 -0.86 25.75
CA PRO A 230 2.27 -0.23 24.49
C PRO A 230 3.18 0.99 24.68
N ILE A 231 4.24 1.08 23.88
CA ILE A 231 5.18 2.23 23.80
C ILE A 231 5.25 2.74 22.37
N ARG A 232 5.26 4.07 22.21
CA ARG A 232 5.41 4.70 20.90
C ARG A 232 6.84 4.71 20.42
N ILE A 233 7.05 4.15 19.23
CA ILE A 233 8.27 4.33 18.45
C ILE A 233 8.00 5.38 17.37
N PHE A 234 8.92 6.32 17.25
CA PHE A 234 8.97 7.32 16.20
C PHE A 234 10.19 7.07 15.32
N SER A 235 10.06 7.32 14.02
CA SER A 235 11.14 7.14 13.05
C SER A 235 11.19 8.28 12.03
N PHE A 236 12.37 8.84 11.77
CA PHE A 236 12.66 9.70 10.61
C PHE A 236 14.17 9.70 10.30
N ASP A 237 14.53 9.87 9.02
CA ASP A 237 15.93 9.90 8.56
C ASP A 237 16.79 8.70 9.02
N GLY A 238 16.17 7.53 9.20
CA GLY A 238 16.83 6.33 9.72
C GLY A 238 17.10 6.34 11.23
N ASN A 239 16.64 7.36 11.96
CA ASN A 239 16.70 7.43 13.41
C ASN A 239 15.39 6.88 14.00
N THR A 240 15.49 5.88 14.88
CA THR A 240 14.39 5.28 15.63
C THR A 240 14.50 5.67 17.10
N PHE A 241 13.42 6.20 17.70
CA PHE A 241 13.44 6.71 19.07
C PHE A 241 12.06 6.65 19.76
N VAL A 242 12.06 6.75 21.10
CA VAL A 242 10.86 6.75 21.97
C VAL A 242 10.87 7.96 22.90
N MET A 243 9.71 8.36 23.46
CA MET A 243 9.66 9.36 24.52
C MET A 243 10.16 8.77 25.84
N ALA A 244 11.25 9.32 26.39
CA ALA A 244 11.94 8.74 27.55
C ALA A 244 11.04 8.66 28.79
N HIS A 245 10.31 9.73 29.09
CA HIS A 245 9.42 9.77 30.26
C HIS A 245 8.14 8.93 30.09
N GLU A 246 7.69 8.70 28.86
CA GLU A 246 6.58 7.79 28.57
C GLU A 246 7.01 6.33 28.78
N LEU A 247 8.22 5.98 28.33
CA LEU A 247 8.84 4.69 28.62
C LEU A 247 8.95 4.48 30.13
N LEU A 248 9.47 5.45 30.88
CA LEU A 248 9.59 5.35 32.33
C LEU A 248 8.24 5.19 33.03
N LYS A 249 7.23 5.98 32.64
CA LYS A 249 5.86 5.88 33.20
C LYS A 249 5.31 4.47 33.00
N THR A 250 5.41 3.96 31.77
CA THR A 250 4.91 2.64 31.40
C THR A 250 5.63 1.52 32.14
N LEU A 251 6.96 1.60 32.27
CA LEU A 251 7.75 0.64 33.04
C LEU A 251 7.36 0.62 34.52
N LYS A 252 7.14 1.80 35.13
CA LYS A 252 6.69 1.91 36.53
C LYS A 252 5.30 1.33 36.75
N GLU A 253 4.38 1.58 35.82
CA GLU A 253 2.99 1.14 35.92
C GLU A 253 2.82 -0.37 35.69
N ASN A 254 3.69 -0.99 34.89
CA ASN A 254 3.53 -2.39 34.47
C ASN A 254 4.56 -3.36 35.09
N VAL A 255 5.77 -2.90 35.43
CA VAL A 255 6.88 -3.77 35.89
C VAL A 255 7.39 -3.41 37.29
N GLY A 256 7.16 -2.18 37.76
CA GLY A 256 7.39 -1.76 39.15
C GLY A 256 8.84 -1.39 39.52
N ASN A 257 9.85 -1.85 38.77
CA ASN A 257 11.24 -1.42 38.95
C ASN A 257 11.90 -1.12 37.59
N ALA A 258 12.26 0.13 37.36
CA ALA A 258 12.93 0.57 36.12
C ALA A 258 14.47 0.59 36.23
N GLY A 259 15.06 0.15 37.35
CA GLY A 259 16.50 -0.04 37.50
C GLY A 259 17.33 1.24 37.27
N GLU A 260 18.52 1.11 36.69
CA GLU A 260 19.47 2.22 36.46
C GLU A 260 18.96 3.27 35.47
N ILE A 261 18.07 2.88 34.54
CA ILE A 261 17.53 3.77 33.51
C ILE A 261 16.59 4.84 34.09
N GLU A 262 15.99 4.56 35.25
CA GLU A 262 15.12 5.52 35.93
C GLU A 262 15.85 6.80 36.32
N GLN A 263 17.06 6.67 36.87
CA GLN A 263 17.85 7.82 37.29
C GLN A 263 18.34 8.64 36.09
N GLU A 264 18.67 7.97 34.98
CA GLU A 264 19.01 8.63 33.72
C GLU A 264 17.82 9.44 33.20
N ILE A 265 16.62 8.84 33.11
CA ILE A 265 15.42 9.52 32.58
C ILE A 265 14.95 10.66 33.49
N LEU A 266 14.99 10.49 34.82
CA LEU A 266 14.60 11.54 35.77
C LEU A 266 15.51 12.78 35.71
N GLY A 267 16.77 12.61 35.28
CA GLY A 267 17.70 13.71 35.01
C GLY A 267 17.43 14.44 33.68
N MET A 268 16.57 13.90 32.83
CA MET A 268 16.25 14.47 31.53
C MET A 268 15.04 15.42 31.57
N PRO A 269 14.94 16.34 30.62
CA PRO A 269 13.71 17.07 30.34
C PRO A 269 12.52 16.14 30.01
N LYS A 270 11.30 16.59 30.36
CA LYS A 270 10.06 15.79 30.20
C LYS A 270 9.80 15.28 28.79
N LEU A 271 10.19 16.04 27.77
CA LEU A 271 9.95 15.74 26.36
C LEU A 271 11.22 15.27 25.62
N SER A 272 12.20 14.77 26.37
CA SER A 272 13.38 14.11 25.81
C SER A 272 13.07 12.72 25.26
N THR A 273 13.97 12.25 24.39
CA THR A 273 13.86 10.96 23.72
C THR A 273 15.02 10.04 24.04
N PHE A 274 14.78 8.75 23.86
CA PHE A 274 15.81 7.72 23.78
C PHE A 274 15.84 7.12 22.39
N THR A 275 17.04 6.96 21.86
CA THR A 275 17.34 6.21 20.64
C THR A 275 17.16 4.71 20.86
N GLU A 276 17.00 3.95 19.78
CA GLU A 276 16.97 2.48 19.81
C GLU A 276 18.13 1.89 20.63
N LYS A 277 19.37 2.37 20.43
CA LYS A 277 20.55 1.95 21.21
C LYS A 277 20.46 2.22 22.71
N GLU A 278 19.72 3.26 23.11
CA GLU A 278 19.50 3.59 24.52
C GLU A 278 18.38 2.71 25.11
N VAL A 279 17.38 2.33 24.30
CA VAL A 279 16.33 1.37 24.67
C VAL A 279 16.87 -0.06 24.73
N ASP A 280 17.84 -0.44 23.90
CA ASP A 280 18.51 -1.76 23.91
C ASP A 280 19.26 -2.06 25.21
N LYS A 281 19.52 -1.04 26.04
CA LYS A 281 20.09 -1.21 27.38
C LYS A 281 19.10 -1.81 28.38
N LEU A 282 17.80 -1.86 28.07
CA LEU A 282 16.80 -2.49 28.92
C LEU A 282 17.04 -4.01 29.01
N SER A 283 16.75 -4.61 30.18
CA SER A 283 16.86 -6.05 30.34
C SER A 283 15.85 -6.79 29.47
N VAL A 284 16.18 -8.02 29.07
CA VAL A 284 15.30 -8.91 28.28
C VAL A 284 13.93 -9.10 28.95
N GLU A 285 13.88 -9.08 30.27
CA GLU A 285 12.66 -9.15 31.07
C GLU A 285 11.77 -7.92 30.85
N LEU A 286 12.32 -6.71 30.87
CA LEU A 286 11.59 -5.47 30.60
C LEU A 286 11.13 -5.38 29.13
N TRP A 287 11.94 -5.87 28.20
CA TRP A 287 11.58 -5.94 26.77
C TRP A 287 10.36 -6.82 26.49
N ASN A 288 10.20 -7.92 27.24
CA ASN A 288 9.08 -8.84 27.06
C ASN A 288 7.74 -8.30 27.58
N GLU A 289 7.78 -7.31 28.46
CA GLU A 289 6.60 -6.65 29.04
C GLU A 289 6.11 -5.45 28.19
N LEU A 290 6.90 -4.99 27.24
CA LEU A 290 6.60 -3.85 26.37
C LEU A 290 6.13 -4.28 24.98
N GLU A 291 5.20 -3.52 24.41
CA GLU A 291 4.75 -3.62 23.01
C GLU A 291 5.12 -2.33 22.28
N PHE A 292 6.17 -2.37 21.47
CA PHE A 292 6.55 -1.21 20.70
C PHE A 292 5.67 -1.03 19.46
N ARG A 293 5.09 0.16 19.30
CA ARG A 293 4.16 0.51 18.21
C ARG A 293 4.67 1.71 17.44
N GLU A 294 4.88 1.52 16.14
CA GLU A 294 5.35 2.59 15.26
C GLU A 294 4.29 3.67 15.06
N VAL A 295 4.72 4.92 15.16
CA VAL A 295 3.95 6.13 14.91
C VAL A 295 4.63 6.90 13.80
N HIS A 296 4.01 6.93 12.63
CA HIS A 296 4.49 7.72 11.51
C HIS A 296 4.26 9.22 11.75
N VAL A 297 5.35 10.00 11.79
CA VAL A 297 5.31 11.46 11.91
C VAL A 297 5.49 12.09 10.52
N VAL A 298 4.37 12.27 9.83
CA VAL A 298 4.34 12.95 8.51
C VAL A 298 4.71 14.42 8.69
N GLN A 299 5.72 14.89 7.96
CA GLN A 299 6.03 16.32 7.89
C GLN A 299 5.05 16.98 6.91
N LEU A 300 4.27 17.94 7.42
CA LEU A 300 3.27 18.67 6.64
C LEU A 300 3.83 20.03 6.19
N MET A 301 3.19 20.68 5.20
CA MET A 301 3.69 21.93 4.64
C MET A 301 3.61 23.11 5.64
N PHE A 302 2.47 23.30 6.32
CA PHE A 302 2.27 24.49 7.16
C PHE A 302 2.14 24.21 8.66
N ARG A 303 1.24 23.30 9.05
CA ARG A 303 1.02 22.92 10.45
C ARG A 303 1.22 21.43 10.60
N GLN A 304 2.04 21.06 11.57
CA GLN A 304 2.38 19.70 11.91
C GLN A 304 1.31 19.09 12.81
N THR A 305 1.24 17.76 12.81
CA THR A 305 0.28 17.02 13.62
C THR A 305 0.68 17.09 15.10
N PRO A 306 -0.17 17.60 16.01
CA PRO A 306 0.12 17.59 17.44
C PRO A 306 0.15 16.16 18.00
N ILE A 307 1.17 15.85 18.80
CA ILE A 307 1.39 14.53 19.40
C ILE A 307 0.99 14.58 20.88
N PRO A 308 0.08 13.72 21.37
CA PRO A 308 -0.26 13.69 22.80
C PRO A 308 0.95 13.38 23.67
N THR A 309 1.07 14.02 24.83
CA THR A 309 2.13 13.73 25.81
C THR A 309 1.65 12.74 26.86
N TYR A 310 2.56 12.16 27.64
CA TYR A 310 2.21 11.24 28.74
C TYR A 310 1.52 11.93 29.95
N TYR A 311 1.43 13.27 29.92
CA TYR A 311 0.86 14.14 30.95
C TYR A 311 -0.32 14.96 30.43
N GLU A 312 -1.05 14.42 29.45
CA GLU A 312 -2.34 14.96 29.01
C GLU A 312 -2.23 16.33 28.29
N GLY A 313 -1.05 16.63 27.73
CA GLY A 313 -0.78 17.78 26.88
C GLY A 313 -0.50 17.38 25.43
N TYR A 314 0.00 18.32 24.62
CA TYR A 314 0.40 18.08 23.24
C TYR A 314 1.80 18.61 22.99
N CYS A 315 2.59 17.90 22.18
CA CYS A 315 3.92 18.29 21.77
C CYS A 315 4.10 18.15 20.25
N THR A 316 5.16 18.75 19.72
CA THR A 316 5.57 18.63 18.32
C THR A 316 7.08 18.44 18.28
N LEU A 317 7.57 17.67 17.31
CA LEU A 317 9.01 17.44 17.15
C LEU A 317 9.72 18.78 16.95
N ALA A 318 10.81 19.03 17.69
CA ALA A 318 11.45 20.35 17.70
C ALA A 318 11.92 20.80 16.30
N VAL A 319 12.42 19.87 15.48
CA VAL A 319 12.81 20.18 14.10
C VAL A 319 11.62 20.50 13.20
N ASP A 320 10.46 19.90 13.44
CA ASP A 320 9.24 20.20 12.68
C ASP A 320 8.65 21.56 13.06
N VAL A 321 8.81 21.98 14.32
CA VAL A 321 8.48 23.35 14.77
C VAL A 321 9.40 24.37 14.09
N LEU A 322 10.70 24.07 13.95
CA LEU A 322 11.63 24.90 13.18
C LEU A 322 11.21 24.97 11.71
N TYR A 323 10.80 23.86 11.12
CA TYR A 323 10.27 23.82 9.76
C TYR A 323 9.02 24.70 9.60
N GLU A 324 8.00 24.58 10.48
CA GLU A 324 6.82 25.46 10.45
C GLU A 324 7.21 26.94 10.49
N LEU A 325 8.14 27.30 11.37
CA LEU A 325 8.60 28.67 11.57
C LEU A 325 9.30 29.21 10.31
N LEU A 326 10.16 28.41 9.69
CA LEU A 326 10.85 28.78 8.45
C LEU A 326 9.86 28.90 7.28
N VAL A 327 8.92 27.96 7.14
CA VAL A 327 7.90 28.03 6.08
C VAL A 327 6.99 29.25 6.26
N ASP A 328 6.57 29.56 7.48
CA ASP A 328 5.77 30.77 7.74
C ASP A 328 6.56 32.06 7.44
N MET A 329 7.85 32.10 7.77
CA MET A 329 8.75 33.21 7.43
C MET A 329 8.95 33.39 5.92
N ILE A 330 9.18 32.28 5.21
CA ILE A 330 9.55 32.26 3.79
C ILE A 330 8.32 32.37 2.89
N VAL A 331 7.31 31.54 3.13
CA VAL A 331 6.17 31.37 2.21
C VAL A 331 5.02 32.31 2.55
N ALA A 332 4.60 32.35 3.82
CA ALA A 332 3.46 33.18 4.23
C ALA A 332 3.85 34.66 4.28
N LYS A 333 4.94 34.96 5.00
CA LYS A 333 5.39 36.33 5.28
C LYS A 333 6.36 36.89 4.24
N LYS A 334 6.95 36.03 3.38
CA LYS A 334 7.79 36.40 2.22
C LYS A 334 8.92 37.35 2.61
N VAL A 335 9.51 37.12 3.78
CA VAL A 335 10.46 38.04 4.40
C VAL A 335 11.65 38.34 3.48
N PHE A 336 12.09 37.35 2.71
CA PHE A 336 13.25 37.48 1.82
C PHE A 336 12.90 38.00 0.43
N HIS A 337 11.63 38.25 0.07
CA HIS A 337 11.28 38.69 -1.30
C HIS A 337 11.57 40.19 -1.56
N THR A 338 12.08 40.89 -0.55
CA THR A 338 12.51 42.30 -0.61
C THR A 338 13.94 42.46 -0.12
N PHE A 339 14.74 43.25 -0.85
CA PHE A 339 16.11 43.59 -0.46
C PHE A 339 16.12 44.79 0.48
N GLN A 340 16.26 44.57 1.79
CA GLN A 340 16.41 45.63 2.78
C GLN A 340 17.52 45.27 3.79
N PRO A 341 18.49 46.17 4.04
CA PRO A 341 19.64 45.87 4.91
C PRO A 341 19.28 45.54 6.36
N ASP A 342 18.11 45.95 6.84
CA ASP A 342 17.66 45.73 8.24
C ASP A 342 17.03 44.36 8.48
N ILE A 343 16.72 43.58 7.44
CA ILE A 343 16.03 42.28 7.57
C ILE A 343 16.93 41.24 8.24
N TRP A 344 18.12 40.97 7.70
CA TRP A 344 19.03 39.93 8.20
C TRP A 344 19.46 40.13 9.66
N PRO A 345 19.85 41.34 10.10
CA PRO A 345 20.13 41.59 11.52
C PRO A 345 18.94 41.29 12.43
N CYS A 346 17.70 41.48 11.98
CA CYS A 346 16.51 41.12 12.75
C CYS A 346 16.31 39.60 12.82
N ILE A 347 16.54 38.89 11.71
CA ILE A 347 16.41 37.42 11.65
C ILE A 347 17.47 36.72 12.50
N ILE A 348 18.73 37.16 12.42
CA ILE A 348 19.82 36.62 13.25
C ILE A 348 19.50 36.81 14.73
N LYS A 349 19.16 38.04 15.15
CA LYS A 349 18.78 38.33 16.55
C LYS A 349 17.56 37.53 17.03
N PHE A 350 16.60 37.28 16.13
CA PHE A 350 15.45 36.45 16.45
C PHE A 350 15.89 35.02 16.74
N PHE A 351 16.70 34.39 15.88
CA PHE A 351 17.17 33.02 16.10
C PHE A 351 18.16 32.89 17.27
N GLU A 352 19.02 33.89 17.51
CA GLU A 352 19.83 33.98 18.74
C GLU A 352 18.94 33.94 19.99
N GLY A 353 17.80 34.67 19.96
CA GLY A 353 16.79 34.62 21.03
C GLY A 353 16.02 33.30 21.13
N MET A 354 16.11 32.43 20.12
CA MET A 354 15.44 31.12 20.07
C MET A 354 16.39 29.94 20.35
N GLU A 355 17.67 30.17 20.63
CA GLU A 355 18.64 29.09 20.90
C GLU A 355 18.22 28.20 22.09
N PHE A 356 17.45 28.75 23.04
CA PHE A 356 16.86 27.96 24.11
C PHE A 356 15.87 26.89 23.61
N TYR A 357 15.09 27.20 22.57
CA TYR A 357 14.10 26.28 22.00
C TYR A 357 14.69 25.37 20.93
N PHE A 358 15.75 25.81 20.24
CA PHE A 358 16.47 25.07 19.20
C PHE A 358 17.92 24.81 19.62
N ASP A 359 18.07 24.12 20.75
CA ASP A 359 19.37 23.90 21.42
C ASP A 359 20.25 22.96 20.60
N PRO A 360 21.39 23.44 20.05
CA PRO A 360 22.26 22.64 19.19
C PRO A 360 23.02 21.53 19.94
N THR A 361 22.96 21.50 21.27
CA THR A 361 23.59 20.46 22.10
C THR A 361 22.69 19.24 22.30
N ARG A 362 21.37 19.41 22.16
CA ARG A 362 20.38 18.37 22.38
C ARG A 362 20.20 17.48 21.15
N ARG A 363 20.15 16.17 21.41
CA ARG A 363 19.66 15.16 20.45
C ARG A 363 18.15 15.29 20.26
N ILE A 364 17.51 14.41 19.49
CA ILE A 364 16.08 14.44 19.16
C ILE A 364 15.19 14.75 20.39
N TYR A 365 14.32 15.76 20.31
CA TYR A 365 13.35 16.09 21.37
C TYR A 365 12.07 16.70 20.82
N PHE A 366 11.04 16.76 21.67
CA PHE A 366 9.77 17.43 21.39
C PHE A 366 9.66 18.75 22.17
N LEU A 367 8.94 19.72 21.60
CA LEU A 367 8.54 20.97 22.24
C LEU A 367 7.07 20.88 22.68
N ASP A 368 6.75 21.42 23.85
CA ASP A 368 5.37 21.50 24.33
C ASP A 368 4.59 22.51 23.47
N SER A 369 3.29 22.28 23.27
CA SER A 369 2.44 23.20 22.49
C SER A 369 2.45 24.63 23.04
N LYS A 370 2.67 24.82 24.34
CA LYS A 370 2.83 26.15 24.95
C LYS A 370 4.10 26.85 24.47
N ASP A 371 5.20 26.11 24.33
CA ASP A 371 6.46 26.62 23.79
C ASP A 371 6.31 26.95 22.31
N VAL A 372 5.64 26.07 21.55
CA VAL A 372 5.32 26.29 20.13
C VAL A 372 4.48 27.56 19.95
N ASP A 373 3.46 27.77 20.78
CA ASP A 373 2.64 28.99 20.77
C ASP A 373 3.44 30.23 21.15
N ALA A 374 4.38 30.11 22.10
CA ALA A 374 5.27 31.20 22.48
C ALA A 374 6.19 31.60 21.32
N ILE A 375 6.82 30.62 20.65
CA ILE A 375 7.65 30.84 19.46
C ILE A 375 6.84 31.55 18.37
N LYS A 376 5.62 31.08 18.08
CA LYS A 376 4.72 31.69 17.09
C LYS A 376 4.38 33.14 17.45
N LYS A 377 4.05 33.42 18.72
CA LYS A 377 3.75 34.78 19.21
C LYS A 377 4.98 35.70 19.12
N MET A 378 6.16 35.20 19.48
CA MET A 378 7.41 35.98 19.40
C MET A 378 7.75 36.30 17.95
N TRP A 379 7.62 35.33 17.05
CA TRP A 379 7.81 35.55 15.62
C TRP A 379 6.80 36.55 15.06
N GLU A 380 5.51 36.41 15.38
CA GLU A 380 4.48 37.37 14.99
C GLU A 380 4.78 38.78 15.48
N TYR A 381 5.25 38.93 16.72
CA TYR A 381 5.63 40.23 17.25
C TYR A 381 6.80 40.85 16.47
N VAL A 382 7.86 40.08 16.23
CA VAL A 382 9.02 40.55 15.46
C VAL A 382 8.60 40.94 14.05
N TYR A 383 7.82 40.09 13.38
CA TYR A 383 7.32 40.36 12.05
C TYR A 383 6.48 41.66 12.02
N ASN A 384 5.45 41.76 12.85
CA ASN A 384 4.54 42.90 12.84
C ASN A 384 5.22 44.23 13.20
N THR A 385 6.19 44.21 14.12
CA THR A 385 6.85 45.44 14.60
C THR A 385 8.07 45.85 13.77
N LYS A 386 8.80 44.90 13.18
CA LYS A 386 10.08 45.18 12.50
C LYS A 386 10.03 44.97 10.99
N LEU A 387 9.29 43.96 10.50
CA LEU A 387 9.41 43.49 9.12
C LEU A 387 8.18 43.78 8.25
N ARG A 388 6.97 43.83 8.81
CA ARG A 388 5.71 44.00 8.09
C ARG A 388 5.64 45.27 7.23
N LYS A 389 6.37 46.33 7.62
CA LYS A 389 6.51 47.57 6.85
C LYS A 389 7.03 47.33 5.42
N HIS A 390 7.76 46.23 5.19
CA HIS A 390 8.34 45.87 3.90
C HIS A 390 7.40 45.01 3.04
N TYR A 391 6.37 44.40 3.65
CA TYR A 391 5.44 43.49 2.98
C TYR A 391 4.71 44.07 1.75
N PRO A 392 4.22 45.34 1.75
CA PRO A 392 3.49 45.88 0.60
C PRO A 392 4.28 45.89 -0.72
N ASN A 393 5.61 45.77 -0.67
CA ASN A 393 6.50 45.81 -1.82
C ASN A 393 7.01 44.41 -2.24
N VAL A 394 6.50 43.32 -1.65
CA VAL A 394 6.97 41.95 -1.95
C VAL A 394 6.46 41.46 -3.29
N LYS A 395 7.30 40.72 -4.01
CA LYS A 395 6.89 40.00 -5.20
C LYS A 395 6.20 38.69 -4.84
N HIS A 396 5.18 38.35 -5.62
CA HIS A 396 4.40 37.13 -5.49
C HIS A 396 4.77 36.15 -6.60
N PHE A 397 4.62 34.84 -6.35
CA PHE A 397 4.82 33.84 -7.40
C PHE A 397 3.98 34.17 -8.65
N PRO A 398 4.60 34.10 -9.84
CA PRO A 398 3.92 34.46 -11.08
C PRO A 398 2.83 33.45 -11.41
N ARG A 399 1.70 33.93 -11.94
CA ARG A 399 0.69 33.04 -12.51
C ARG A 399 1.20 32.49 -13.84
N THR A 400 1.40 31.19 -13.92
CA THR A 400 1.82 30.51 -15.15
C THR A 400 0.75 29.52 -15.62
N LYS A 401 0.72 29.26 -16.93
CA LYS A 401 -0.11 28.22 -17.55
C LYS A 401 0.64 26.90 -17.75
N LYS A 402 1.95 26.88 -17.48
CA LYS A 402 2.77 25.67 -17.57
C LYS A 402 2.44 24.73 -16.41
N THR A 403 2.54 23.44 -16.63
CA THR A 403 2.34 22.39 -15.61
C THR A 403 3.66 21.82 -15.08
N GLU A 404 4.76 22.12 -15.77
CA GLU A 404 6.11 21.60 -15.49
C GLU A 404 7.14 22.75 -15.51
N PHE A 405 8.28 22.55 -14.85
CA PHE A 405 9.43 23.45 -14.87
C PHE A 405 10.77 22.71 -15.05
N ARG A 406 11.76 23.42 -15.63
CA ARG A 406 13.17 23.00 -15.74
C ARG A 406 14.09 23.72 -14.75
N PHE A 407 15.32 23.25 -14.60
CA PHE A 407 16.33 23.91 -13.76
C PHE A 407 16.46 25.42 -14.01
N GLU A 408 16.48 25.86 -15.28
CA GLU A 408 16.60 27.29 -15.60
C GLU A 408 15.40 28.11 -15.13
N GLU A 409 14.22 27.48 -15.00
CA GLU A 409 13.02 28.13 -14.50
C GLU A 409 13.05 28.30 -12.97
N LEU A 410 13.73 27.41 -12.23
CA LEU A 410 14.04 27.63 -10.83
C LEU A 410 14.93 28.86 -10.67
N GLU A 411 16.03 28.94 -11.41
CA GLU A 411 16.93 30.09 -11.37
C GLU A 411 16.26 31.42 -11.72
N LYS A 412 15.46 31.41 -12.79
CA LYS A 412 14.67 32.59 -13.20
C LYS A 412 13.65 32.98 -12.15
N THR A 413 13.06 32.01 -11.45
CA THR A 413 12.11 32.29 -10.37
C THR A 413 12.80 32.88 -9.15
N LEU A 414 13.98 32.38 -8.76
CA LEU A 414 14.80 32.97 -7.71
C LEU A 414 15.17 34.42 -8.03
N GLU A 415 15.56 34.70 -9.28
CA GLU A 415 15.83 36.07 -9.72
C GLU A 415 14.57 36.94 -9.74
N TYR A 416 13.47 36.43 -10.29
CA TYR A 416 12.20 37.13 -10.36
C TYR A 416 11.71 37.56 -8.99
N LEU A 417 11.79 36.69 -7.98
CA LEU A 417 11.39 36.95 -6.58
C LEU A 417 12.38 37.84 -5.81
N ASN A 418 13.42 38.36 -6.49
CA ASN A 418 14.54 39.14 -5.92
C ASN A 418 15.45 38.36 -4.95
N LEU A 419 15.36 37.02 -4.92
CA LEU A 419 16.11 36.20 -3.97
C LEU A 419 17.61 36.20 -4.24
N LYS A 420 18.06 36.30 -5.49
CA LYS A 420 19.49 36.49 -5.82
C LYS A 420 20.08 37.77 -5.20
N LYS A 421 19.25 38.79 -4.92
CA LYS A 421 19.68 40.04 -4.28
C LYS A 421 19.56 39.99 -2.76
N SER A 422 18.42 39.53 -2.23
CA SER A 422 18.16 39.44 -0.79
C SER A 422 18.85 38.28 -0.09
N CYS A 423 19.19 37.23 -0.82
CA CYS A 423 19.94 36.07 -0.37
C CYS A 423 21.13 35.88 -1.32
N GLU A 424 22.11 36.78 -1.26
CA GLU A 424 23.31 36.73 -2.10
C GLU A 424 24.02 35.37 -1.98
N GLY A 425 24.17 34.66 -3.10
CA GLY A 425 24.74 33.31 -3.17
C GLY A 425 23.72 32.16 -3.08
N ILE A 426 22.41 32.44 -3.11
CA ILE A 426 21.37 31.40 -3.03
C ILE A 426 21.38 30.43 -4.22
N GLU A 427 21.88 30.86 -5.39
CA GLU A 427 21.97 30.07 -6.62
C GLU A 427 22.78 28.79 -6.45
N LYS A 428 23.77 28.75 -5.55
CA LYS A 428 24.55 27.53 -5.26
C LYS A 428 23.70 26.38 -4.74
N TYR A 429 22.54 26.68 -4.16
CA TYR A 429 21.58 25.68 -3.70
C TYR A 429 20.61 25.24 -4.79
N ALA A 430 20.47 25.98 -5.87
CA ALA A 430 19.47 25.69 -6.89
C ALA A 430 19.69 24.31 -7.50
N ARG A 431 20.92 23.99 -7.91
CA ARG A 431 21.23 22.71 -8.59
C ARG A 431 21.10 21.52 -7.63
N PRO A 432 21.73 21.51 -6.45
CA PRO A 432 21.57 20.39 -5.53
C PRO A 432 20.13 20.18 -5.05
N VAL A 433 19.35 21.25 -4.83
CA VAL A 433 17.93 21.14 -4.46
C VAL A 433 17.11 20.60 -5.63
N TYR A 434 17.43 20.99 -6.86
CA TYR A 434 16.79 20.46 -8.07
C TYR A 434 17.06 18.95 -8.23
N ASP A 435 18.33 18.55 -8.07
CA ASP A 435 18.77 17.16 -8.18
C ASP A 435 18.17 16.26 -7.09
N GLN A 436 17.87 16.79 -5.89
CA GLN A 436 17.16 16.04 -4.85
C GLN A 436 15.80 15.50 -5.34
N PHE A 437 15.10 16.19 -6.25
CA PHE A 437 13.84 15.67 -6.81
C PHE A 437 14.08 14.51 -7.80
N HIS A 438 15.27 14.42 -8.40
CA HIS A 438 15.67 13.32 -9.29
C HIS A 438 16.16 12.09 -8.53
N VAL A 439 16.87 12.24 -7.41
CA VAL A 439 17.35 11.09 -6.60
C VAL A 439 16.22 10.21 -6.05
N TYR A 440 15.03 10.77 -5.83
CA TYR A 440 13.82 10.00 -5.44
C TYR A 440 13.10 9.34 -6.63
N ARG A 441 13.45 9.69 -7.88
CA ARG A 441 13.00 9.02 -9.11
C ARG A 441 14.19 8.25 -9.69
N ARG A 442 14.34 6.95 -9.40
CA ARG A 442 15.36 6.09 -10.04
C ARG A 442 15.15 6.06 -11.57
N CYS A 443 15.79 6.96 -12.31
CA CYS A 443 15.75 7.02 -13.78
C CYS A 443 17.12 7.47 -14.33
N ASP A 444 17.80 6.56 -15.02
CA ASP A 444 19.09 6.78 -15.71
C ASP A 444 18.88 7.20 -17.18
N SER A 445 18.06 8.23 -17.44
CA SER A 445 17.97 8.78 -18.80
C SER A 445 17.96 10.30 -18.79
N GLU A 446 18.71 10.89 -19.71
CA GLU A 446 18.82 12.35 -19.92
C GLU A 446 17.51 13.03 -20.37
N ALA A 447 16.42 12.26 -20.56
CA ALA A 447 15.17 12.75 -21.14
C ALA A 447 14.17 13.39 -20.15
N GLU A 448 14.39 13.33 -18.83
CA GLU A 448 13.46 13.88 -17.83
C GLU A 448 14.07 14.97 -16.93
N GLU A 449 14.68 16.02 -17.50
CA GLU A 449 14.95 17.28 -16.76
C GLU A 449 13.66 18.10 -16.49
N ARG A 450 12.51 17.50 -16.20
CA ARG A 450 11.26 18.25 -15.96
C ARG A 450 10.57 17.83 -14.66
N LEU A 451 10.31 18.80 -13.79
CA LEU A 451 9.62 18.65 -12.52
C LEU A 451 8.24 19.34 -12.58
N PHE A 452 7.27 18.94 -11.75
CA PHE A 452 5.95 19.56 -11.71
C PHE A 452 6.04 20.99 -11.17
N LEU A 453 5.17 21.88 -11.64
CA LEU A 453 5.17 23.27 -11.18
C LEU A 453 4.86 23.41 -9.67
N SER A 454 4.13 22.45 -9.08
CA SER A 454 3.95 22.32 -7.63
C SER A 454 5.29 22.25 -6.89
N GLU A 455 6.21 21.46 -7.44
CA GLU A 455 7.56 21.25 -6.93
C GLU A 455 8.43 22.52 -7.05
N LEU A 456 8.13 23.46 -7.96
CA LEU A 456 8.87 24.73 -8.08
C LEU A 456 8.74 25.59 -6.80
N HIS A 457 7.53 25.67 -6.24
CA HIS A 457 7.31 26.41 -4.99
C HIS A 457 8.09 25.77 -3.84
N VAL A 458 8.10 24.45 -3.79
CA VAL A 458 8.84 23.67 -2.78
C VAL A 458 10.35 23.84 -2.97
N ALA A 459 10.87 23.78 -4.20
CA ALA A 459 12.28 23.98 -4.52
C ALA A 459 12.77 25.37 -4.12
N VAL A 460 12.03 26.43 -4.48
CA VAL A 460 12.34 27.81 -4.07
C VAL A 460 12.33 27.97 -2.55
N THR A 461 11.42 27.27 -1.86
CA THR A 461 11.37 27.25 -0.39
C THR A 461 12.59 26.54 0.19
N ARG A 462 12.97 25.38 -0.35
CA ARG A 462 14.16 24.61 0.07
C ARG A 462 15.47 25.38 -0.15
N CYS A 463 15.63 26.09 -1.26
CA CYS A 463 16.80 26.95 -1.48
C CYS A 463 16.91 28.03 -0.39
N GLN A 464 15.79 28.66 -0.02
CA GLN A 464 15.77 29.67 1.04
C GLN A 464 16.04 29.07 2.43
N ILE A 465 15.49 27.88 2.73
CA ILE A 465 15.78 27.16 3.98
C ILE A 465 17.28 26.86 4.08
N ASN A 466 17.89 26.30 3.04
CA ASN A 466 19.32 26.00 3.00
C ASN A 466 20.16 27.28 3.22
N TYR A 467 19.77 28.38 2.58
CA TYR A 467 20.41 29.67 2.77
C TYR A 467 20.33 30.18 4.23
N VAL A 468 19.13 30.14 4.84
CA VAL A 468 18.93 30.58 6.23
C VAL A 468 19.74 29.71 7.20
N VAL A 469 19.73 28.39 7.01
CA VAL A 469 20.44 27.44 7.86
C VAL A 469 21.95 27.61 7.76
N GLU A 470 22.49 27.92 6.58
CA GLU A 470 23.90 28.27 6.43
C GLU A 470 24.24 29.60 7.13
N LYS A 471 23.40 30.63 6.95
CA LYS A 471 23.62 31.96 7.56
C LYS A 471 23.47 31.97 9.07
N VAL A 472 22.78 31.00 9.65
CA VAL A 472 22.60 30.84 11.09
C VAL A 472 23.19 29.50 11.55
N PRO A 473 24.52 29.43 11.79
CA PRO A 473 25.21 28.15 12.05
C PRO A 473 24.69 27.36 13.25
N SER A 474 24.06 28.02 14.23
CA SER A 474 23.41 27.34 15.36
C SER A 474 22.25 26.46 14.89
N LEU A 475 21.49 26.87 13.87
CA LEU A 475 20.44 26.05 13.26
C LEU A 475 21.00 24.84 12.54
N LEU A 476 22.09 24.98 11.78
CA LEU A 476 22.73 23.83 11.11
C LEU A 476 23.23 22.81 12.13
N LYS A 477 23.89 23.27 13.21
CA LYS A 477 24.32 22.41 14.32
C LYS A 477 23.13 21.70 14.97
N PHE A 478 22.05 22.44 15.24
CA PHE A 478 20.81 21.89 15.77
C PHE A 478 20.23 20.80 14.85
N ILE A 479 20.04 21.08 13.56
CA ILE A 479 19.48 20.11 12.59
C ILE A 479 20.35 18.84 12.52
N LYS A 480 21.68 18.98 12.49
CA LYS A 480 22.61 17.84 12.55
C LYS A 480 22.44 17.04 13.84
N LYS A 481 22.29 17.73 14.98
CA LYS A 481 22.11 17.08 16.28
C LYS A 481 20.76 16.38 16.43
N GLN A 482 19.73 16.88 15.76
CA GLN A 482 18.41 16.25 15.63
C GLN A 482 18.42 15.09 14.60
N GLY A 483 19.53 14.83 13.88
CA GLY A 483 19.59 13.80 12.85
C GLY A 483 18.65 14.05 11.67
N ALA A 484 18.32 15.32 11.39
CA ALA A 484 17.18 15.71 10.55
C ALA A 484 17.58 16.38 9.22
N LEU A 485 18.77 16.06 8.69
CA LEU A 485 19.27 16.68 7.46
C LEU A 485 18.37 16.37 6.25
N ARG A 486 17.91 15.12 6.10
CA ARG A 486 17.02 14.75 4.97
C ARG A 486 15.60 15.25 5.22
N ARG A 487 15.10 15.17 6.45
CA ARG A 487 13.79 15.72 6.87
C ARG A 487 13.69 17.22 6.65
N MET A 488 14.79 17.97 6.80
CA MET A 488 14.84 19.41 6.52
C MET A 488 15.25 19.74 5.07
N ASN A 489 15.55 18.73 4.25
CA ASN A 489 16.06 18.85 2.88
C ASN A 489 17.33 19.74 2.81
N ILE A 490 18.24 19.58 3.77
CA ILE A 490 19.53 20.29 3.80
C ILE A 490 20.51 19.60 2.87
N VAL A 491 21.09 20.37 1.95
CA VAL A 491 22.15 19.96 1.05
C VAL A 491 23.48 20.25 1.72
N GLU A 492 24.36 19.25 1.82
CA GLU A 492 25.74 19.46 2.20
C GLU A 492 26.54 19.87 0.94
N LEU A 493 26.97 21.13 0.90
CA LEU A 493 27.92 21.61 -0.11
C LEU A 493 29.30 21.07 0.26
N ARG A 494 29.90 20.23 -0.60
CA ARG A 494 31.27 19.73 -0.40
C ARG A 494 32.23 20.92 -0.36
N THR A 495 33.17 20.91 0.57
CA THR A 495 34.25 21.91 0.61
C THR A 495 35.32 21.55 -0.41
N GLU A 496 35.90 22.55 -1.06
CA GLU A 496 36.96 22.43 -2.10
C GLU A 496 38.16 21.57 -1.66
N GLN A 497 38.35 21.32 -0.36
CA GLN A 497 39.40 20.45 0.18
C GLN A 497 39.13 18.94 0.06
N GLU A 498 37.89 18.50 -0.20
CA GLU A 498 37.55 17.09 -0.41
C GLU A 498 37.56 16.70 -1.90
N GLN A 499 37.54 17.68 -2.81
CA GLN A 499 37.64 17.48 -4.26
C GLN A 499 39.08 17.18 -4.72
N GLU A 500 40.07 17.81 -4.09
CA GLU A 500 41.49 17.62 -4.44
C GLU A 500 42.04 16.21 -4.09
N GLN A 501 41.33 15.38 -3.32
CA GLN A 501 41.77 14.01 -2.99
C GLN A 501 41.18 12.91 -3.90
N GLU A 502 40.05 13.18 -4.58
CA GLU A 502 39.49 12.24 -5.57
C GLU A 502 40.03 12.55 -6.98
N ASP A 503 40.31 13.82 -7.30
CA ASP A 503 40.87 14.23 -8.60
C ASP A 503 42.33 13.79 -8.83
N GLU A 504 43.07 13.38 -7.78
CA GLU A 504 44.40 12.77 -7.91
C GLU A 504 44.37 11.25 -8.20
N GLN A 505 43.21 10.57 -8.12
CA GLN A 505 43.09 9.13 -8.43
C GLN A 505 42.44 8.81 -9.78
N GLU A 506 41.76 9.77 -10.42
CA GLU A 506 41.14 9.57 -11.76
C GLU A 506 41.99 10.12 -12.92
N GLY A 507 43.13 10.76 -12.65
CA GLY A 507 43.99 11.41 -13.66
C GLY A 507 44.98 10.51 -14.41
N GLU A 508 45.00 9.19 -14.18
CA GLU A 508 45.90 8.27 -14.89
C GLU A 508 45.13 7.07 -15.48
N GLN A 509 44.31 7.29 -16.51
CA GLN A 509 44.06 6.33 -17.62
C GLN A 509 43.08 6.87 -18.69
N GLU A 510 43.51 7.89 -19.45
CA GLU A 510 43.14 8.11 -20.86
C GLU A 510 44.48 8.50 -21.52
N ASP A 511 45.07 7.70 -22.41
CA ASP A 511 44.71 7.57 -23.83
C ASP A 511 45.41 6.34 -24.43
N GLU A 512 44.73 5.67 -25.37
CA GLU A 512 45.23 5.16 -26.67
C GLU A 512 44.32 4.00 -27.16
N GLN A 513 43.28 4.35 -27.93
CA GLN A 513 42.64 3.44 -28.89
C GLN A 513 43.14 3.81 -30.29
N GLU A 514 43.93 2.91 -30.90
CA GLU A 514 44.06 2.82 -32.36
C GLU A 514 43.23 1.63 -32.86
N ASP A 515 42.54 1.87 -33.97
CA ASP A 515 41.66 0.96 -34.68
C ASP A 515 42.37 -0.30 -35.20
N GLU A 516 41.71 -1.46 -35.14
CA GLU A 516 41.90 -2.53 -36.12
C GLU A 516 40.60 -3.33 -36.31
N GLU A 517 39.99 -3.17 -37.50
CA GLU A 517 38.97 -4.06 -38.04
C GLU A 517 39.58 -5.43 -38.36
N LEU A 518 38.94 -6.53 -37.95
CA LEU A 518 39.09 -7.82 -38.60
C LEU A 518 37.72 -8.47 -38.84
N GLU A 519 37.48 -8.74 -40.12
CA GLU A 519 36.42 -9.58 -40.68
C GLU A 519 36.47 -10.99 -40.05
N ASP A 520 35.32 -11.67 -39.94
CA ASP A 520 35.29 -13.09 -40.34
C ASP A 520 33.89 -13.67 -40.56
N GLU A 521 33.75 -14.13 -41.81
CA GLU A 521 33.12 -15.34 -42.32
C GLU A 521 31.76 -15.83 -41.81
N ALA A 522 30.83 -15.83 -42.76
CA ALA A 522 29.57 -16.56 -42.74
C ALA A 522 29.79 -18.08 -42.59
N ASN A 523 29.35 -18.62 -41.46
CA ASN A 523 29.00 -20.03 -41.36
C ASN A 523 27.49 -20.15 -41.11
N MET A 524 26.80 -20.82 -42.05
CA MET A 524 25.38 -21.16 -41.93
C MET A 524 25.18 -22.15 -40.77
N ALA A 525 24.96 -21.62 -39.58
CA ALA A 525 24.45 -22.33 -38.44
C ALA A 525 22.98 -21.97 -38.24
N SER A 526 22.16 -22.98 -37.91
CA SER A 526 20.76 -22.81 -37.50
C SER A 526 20.60 -21.65 -36.52
N PRO A 527 19.50 -20.86 -36.61
CA PRO A 527 19.30 -19.71 -35.74
C PRO A 527 19.45 -20.12 -34.26
N PRO A 528 20.17 -19.35 -33.44
CA PRO A 528 20.34 -19.65 -32.03
C PRO A 528 18.96 -19.76 -31.35
N PRO A 529 18.81 -20.64 -30.35
CA PRO A 529 17.54 -20.79 -29.65
C PRO A 529 17.10 -19.45 -29.03
N PRO A 530 15.79 -19.16 -29.00
CA PRO A 530 15.27 -17.91 -28.43
C PRO A 530 15.74 -17.72 -26.99
N SER A 531 16.00 -16.48 -26.60
CA SER A 531 16.34 -16.15 -25.22
C SER A 531 15.22 -16.58 -24.24
N TYR A 532 15.57 -16.75 -22.97
CA TYR A 532 14.60 -17.05 -21.91
C TYR A 532 13.47 -16.03 -21.83
N LEU A 533 13.85 -14.76 -21.92
CA LEU A 533 12.95 -13.64 -21.90
C LEU A 533 12.01 -13.68 -23.11
N GLU A 534 12.53 -13.99 -24.31
CA GLU A 534 11.71 -14.13 -25.50
C GLU A 534 10.69 -15.27 -25.39
N THR A 535 11.13 -16.44 -24.94
CA THR A 535 10.23 -17.59 -24.74
C THR A 535 9.14 -17.26 -23.72
N THR A 536 9.50 -16.54 -22.66
CA THR A 536 8.54 -16.08 -21.65
C THR A 536 7.54 -15.10 -22.24
N ILE A 537 8.00 -14.05 -22.94
CA ILE A 537 7.14 -13.05 -23.56
C ILE A 537 6.17 -13.72 -24.52
N ARG A 538 6.63 -14.66 -25.35
CA ARG A 538 5.78 -15.38 -26.31
C ARG A 538 4.75 -16.31 -25.68
N LYS A 539 4.92 -16.69 -24.41
CA LYS A 539 3.91 -17.44 -23.64
C LYS A 539 3.01 -16.53 -22.80
N CYS A 540 3.52 -15.39 -22.36
CA CYS A 540 2.82 -14.43 -21.51
C CYS A 540 1.91 -13.51 -22.33
N ILE A 541 2.38 -13.05 -23.48
CA ILE A 541 1.72 -12.07 -24.35
C ILE A 541 1.17 -12.80 -25.59
N PRO A 542 -0.11 -12.58 -25.95
CA PRO A 542 -0.70 -13.13 -27.16
C PRO A 542 0.11 -12.77 -28.41
N LYS A 543 0.26 -13.73 -29.32
CA LYS A 543 1.08 -13.58 -30.54
C LYS A 543 0.64 -12.41 -31.41
N GLU A 544 -0.64 -12.06 -31.41
CA GLU A 544 -1.23 -10.94 -32.17
C GLU A 544 -0.73 -9.57 -31.70
N LEU A 545 -0.18 -9.50 -30.49
CA LEU A 545 0.38 -8.28 -29.90
C LEU A 545 1.91 -8.26 -29.96
N ILE A 546 2.53 -9.29 -30.54
CA ILE A 546 3.98 -9.38 -30.71
C ILE A 546 4.31 -9.08 -32.19
N PRO A 547 5.06 -7.99 -32.48
CA PRO A 547 5.48 -7.72 -33.85
C PRO A 547 6.34 -8.86 -34.42
N ASP A 548 6.04 -9.31 -35.64
CA ASP A 548 6.79 -10.41 -36.31
C ASP A 548 8.29 -10.07 -36.49
N SER A 549 8.61 -8.78 -36.60
CA SER A 549 9.98 -8.27 -36.73
C SER A 549 10.74 -8.21 -35.41
N TRP A 550 10.07 -8.37 -34.26
CA TRP A 550 10.70 -8.24 -32.96
C TRP A 550 11.30 -9.58 -32.49
N LYS A 551 12.54 -9.49 -32.00
CA LYS A 551 13.30 -10.58 -31.37
C LYS A 551 14.09 -10.01 -30.21
N CYS A 552 14.37 -10.87 -29.23
CA CYS A 552 15.24 -10.48 -28.11
C CYS A 552 16.69 -10.41 -28.60
N ASP A 553 17.38 -9.34 -28.22
CA ASP A 553 18.82 -9.24 -28.37
C ASP A 553 19.49 -9.80 -27.12
N ASN A 554 20.27 -10.87 -27.28
CA ASN A 554 20.97 -11.53 -26.18
C ASN A 554 22.16 -10.73 -25.65
N GLN A 555 22.56 -9.64 -26.32
CA GLN A 555 23.67 -8.77 -25.90
C GLN A 555 23.23 -7.64 -24.97
N ILE A 556 21.92 -7.36 -24.87
CA ILE A 556 21.38 -6.30 -24.00
C ILE A 556 20.58 -6.89 -22.83
N ASP A 557 20.43 -6.12 -21.76
CA ASP A 557 19.76 -6.59 -20.55
C ASP A 557 18.24 -6.80 -20.75
N HIS A 558 17.60 -7.46 -19.77
CA HIS A 558 16.17 -7.80 -19.86
C HIS A 558 15.25 -6.56 -19.94
N LYS A 559 15.57 -5.46 -19.25
CA LYS A 559 14.73 -4.26 -19.27
C LYS A 559 14.82 -3.56 -20.62
N SER A 560 16.02 -3.46 -21.18
CA SER A 560 16.25 -2.90 -22.51
C SER A 560 15.52 -3.69 -23.60
N ASN A 561 15.52 -5.03 -23.51
CA ASN A 561 14.72 -5.87 -24.40
C ASN A 561 13.20 -5.65 -24.27
N ILE A 562 12.69 -5.46 -23.05
CA ILE A 562 11.27 -5.13 -22.84
C ILE A 562 10.93 -3.72 -23.35
N ALA A 563 11.83 -2.76 -23.20
CA ALA A 563 11.65 -1.42 -23.76
C ALA A 563 11.59 -1.46 -25.29
N SER A 564 12.49 -2.19 -25.95
CA SER A 564 12.47 -2.38 -27.40
C SER A 564 11.19 -3.10 -27.86
N PHE A 565 10.71 -4.06 -27.07
CA PHE A 565 9.44 -4.75 -27.34
C PHE A 565 8.25 -3.80 -27.25
N LEU A 566 8.16 -2.99 -26.20
CA LEU A 566 7.10 -2.00 -26.03
C LEU A 566 7.13 -0.95 -27.15
N GLU A 567 8.32 -0.53 -27.58
CA GLU A 567 8.49 0.41 -28.68
C GLU A 567 8.07 -0.18 -30.03
N ALA A 568 8.53 -1.39 -30.35
CA ALA A 568 8.14 -2.11 -31.57
C ALA A 568 6.63 -2.39 -31.59
N GLY A 569 6.06 -2.73 -30.43
CA GLY A 569 4.65 -3.02 -30.23
C GLY A 569 3.79 -1.81 -29.85
N LYS A 570 4.32 -0.57 -29.96
CA LYS A 570 3.71 0.64 -29.34
C LYS A 570 2.25 0.88 -29.68
N LYS A 571 1.76 0.41 -30.83
CA LYS A 571 0.33 0.54 -31.22
C LYS A 571 -0.56 -0.58 -30.66
N GLN A 572 0.02 -1.73 -30.32
CA GLN A 572 -0.67 -2.94 -29.87
C GLN A 572 -0.61 -3.10 -28.34
N LEU A 573 0.43 -2.55 -27.70
CA LEU A 573 0.72 -2.71 -26.27
C LEU A 573 0.36 -1.48 -25.43
N GLU A 574 -0.46 -0.54 -25.94
CA GLU A 574 -0.82 0.71 -25.25
C GLU A 574 -1.54 0.52 -23.91
N MET A 575 -2.01 -0.70 -23.58
CA MET A 575 -2.56 -1.02 -22.25
C MET A 575 -1.50 -1.01 -21.15
N PHE A 576 -0.21 -1.10 -21.48
CA PHE A 576 0.88 -0.96 -20.53
C PHE A 576 1.35 0.50 -20.49
N GLU A 577 1.36 1.09 -19.29
CA GLU A 577 1.73 2.51 -19.10
C GLU A 577 3.21 2.79 -19.42
N SER A 578 4.07 1.79 -19.22
CA SER A 578 5.52 1.91 -19.43
C SER A 578 6.19 0.54 -19.62
N SER A 579 7.46 0.54 -20.01
CA SER A 579 8.32 -0.65 -20.09
C SER A 579 8.44 -1.35 -18.75
N GLU A 580 8.46 -0.60 -17.65
CA GLU A 580 8.54 -1.13 -16.29
C GLU A 580 7.28 -1.90 -15.93
N LYS A 581 6.09 -1.40 -16.30
CA LYS A 581 4.83 -2.11 -16.05
C LYS A 581 4.70 -3.39 -16.87
N LEU A 582 5.17 -3.37 -18.12
CA LEU A 582 5.25 -4.57 -18.94
C LEU A 582 6.27 -5.57 -18.37
N TYR A 583 7.44 -5.10 -17.94
CA TYR A 583 8.46 -5.90 -17.27
C TYR A 583 7.91 -6.55 -15.99
N GLU A 584 7.25 -5.78 -15.12
CA GLU A 584 6.60 -6.31 -13.91
C GLU A 584 5.61 -7.44 -14.24
N ASN A 585 4.80 -7.28 -15.28
CA ASN A 585 3.84 -8.29 -15.71
C ASN A 585 4.53 -9.59 -16.18
N VAL A 586 5.53 -9.47 -17.07
CA VAL A 586 6.30 -10.61 -17.60
C VAL A 586 7.08 -11.33 -16.50
N ILE A 587 7.74 -10.59 -15.62
CA ILE A 587 8.54 -11.14 -14.53
C ILE A 587 7.64 -11.77 -13.45
N GLN A 588 6.43 -11.28 -13.23
CA GLN A 588 5.48 -11.90 -12.32
C GLN A 588 4.89 -13.21 -12.87
N TYR A 589 4.66 -13.29 -14.17
CA TYR A 589 4.26 -14.55 -14.82
C TYR A 589 5.28 -15.67 -14.60
N MET A 590 6.58 -15.34 -14.48
CA MET A 590 7.66 -16.29 -14.23
C MET A 590 7.86 -16.67 -12.75
N ASP A 591 7.15 -16.05 -11.81
CA ASP A 591 7.40 -16.19 -10.38
C ASP A 591 6.72 -17.44 -9.79
N PHE A 592 7.18 -18.62 -10.21
CA PHE A 592 6.70 -19.90 -9.71
C PHE A 592 7.82 -20.97 -9.69
N PRO A 593 7.73 -21.98 -8.81
CA PRO A 593 8.76 -23.02 -8.70
C PRO A 593 8.79 -23.91 -9.93
N LYS A 594 10.01 -24.34 -10.33
CA LYS A 594 10.28 -25.17 -11.51
C LYS A 594 9.83 -24.55 -12.85
N ASN A 595 9.90 -23.23 -12.94
CA ASN A 595 9.54 -22.51 -14.16
C ASN A 595 10.40 -22.91 -15.37
N GLU A 596 11.66 -23.30 -15.14
CA GLU A 596 12.61 -23.74 -16.15
C GLU A 596 12.12 -25.00 -16.89
N GLU A 597 11.55 -25.95 -16.14
CA GLU A 597 10.94 -27.17 -16.69
C GLU A 597 9.67 -26.83 -17.48
N HIS A 598 8.84 -25.93 -16.93
CA HIS A 598 7.62 -25.45 -17.59
C HIS A 598 7.94 -24.74 -18.93
N PHE A 599 9.03 -23.99 -18.97
CA PHE A 599 9.52 -23.30 -20.16
C PHE A 599 10.31 -24.21 -21.11
N LYS A 600 10.64 -25.45 -20.73
CA LYS A 600 11.48 -26.40 -21.48
C LYS A 600 12.87 -25.82 -21.79
N MET A 601 13.45 -25.14 -20.82
CA MET A 601 14.70 -24.38 -20.98
C MET A 601 15.92 -25.17 -20.48
N SER A 602 17.11 -24.74 -20.91
CA SER A 602 18.38 -25.24 -20.38
C SER A 602 18.53 -24.84 -18.91
N ARG A 603 19.14 -25.73 -18.11
CA ARG A 603 19.44 -25.50 -16.69
C ARG A 603 20.33 -24.27 -16.45
N SER A 604 21.10 -23.87 -17.46
CA SER A 604 22.02 -22.71 -17.41
C SER A 604 21.34 -21.35 -17.53
N THR A 605 20.03 -21.31 -17.77
CA THR A 605 19.31 -20.10 -18.12
C THR A 605 18.63 -19.50 -16.88
N ARG A 606 19.28 -18.50 -16.25
CA ARG A 606 18.87 -17.92 -14.95
C ARG A 606 17.87 -16.77 -15.09
N VAL A 607 16.99 -16.64 -14.10
CA VAL A 607 16.11 -15.47 -13.92
C VAL A 607 16.55 -14.74 -12.67
N GLU A 608 16.99 -13.50 -12.80
CA GLU A 608 17.49 -12.66 -11.71
C GLU A 608 16.38 -12.15 -10.77
N ARG A 609 15.48 -13.02 -10.30
CA ARG A 609 14.46 -12.63 -9.34
C ARG A 609 14.60 -13.40 -8.05
N PHE A 610 14.74 -12.63 -6.98
CA PHE A 610 14.59 -13.11 -5.62
C PHE A 610 13.18 -13.70 -5.45
N PRO A 611 13.04 -14.93 -4.93
CA PRO A 611 11.75 -15.60 -4.86
C PRO A 611 10.75 -14.82 -4.01
N SER A 612 9.46 -14.95 -4.31
CA SER A 612 8.40 -14.39 -3.46
C SER A 612 8.39 -15.06 -2.09
N LEU A 613 8.40 -14.25 -1.03
CA LEU A 613 8.44 -14.69 0.37
C LEU A 613 7.15 -14.30 1.10
N PRO A 614 6.04 -15.03 0.91
CA PRO A 614 4.80 -14.74 1.60
C PRO A 614 4.94 -14.93 3.13
N LYS A 615 4.22 -14.12 3.90
CA LYS A 615 4.06 -14.33 5.34
C LYS A 615 2.86 -15.21 5.64
N SER A 616 2.97 -16.05 6.66
CA SER A 616 1.84 -16.81 7.20
C SER A 616 0.88 -15.91 7.98
N ILE A 617 -0.31 -16.42 8.32
CA ILE A 617 -1.22 -15.75 9.27
C ILE A 617 -0.53 -15.45 10.61
N LYS A 618 0.39 -16.31 11.06
CA LYS A 618 1.18 -16.15 12.30
C LYS A 618 2.44 -15.29 12.10
N GLY A 619 2.61 -14.66 10.92
CA GLY A 619 3.72 -13.76 10.61
C GLY A 619 5.03 -14.46 10.24
N GLN A 620 5.05 -15.78 10.06
CA GLN A 620 6.25 -16.53 9.68
C GLN A 620 6.55 -16.39 8.20
N TRP A 621 7.82 -16.26 7.83
CA TRP A 621 8.22 -16.20 6.43
C TRP A 621 8.10 -17.58 5.79
N CYS A 622 7.47 -17.65 4.62
CA CYS A 622 7.25 -18.90 3.90
C CYS A 622 7.88 -18.81 2.51
N MET A 623 8.33 -19.94 1.97
CA MET A 623 8.82 -20.02 0.58
C MET A 623 8.59 -21.43 0.02
N TYR A 624 8.55 -21.57 -1.29
CA TYR A 624 8.60 -22.89 -1.91
C TYR A 624 9.95 -23.53 -1.66
N LYS A 625 9.94 -24.82 -1.28
CA LYS A 625 11.17 -25.56 -1.01
C LYS A 625 12.07 -25.62 -2.25
N ASN A 626 11.47 -25.75 -3.44
CA ASN A 626 12.18 -25.73 -4.71
C ASN A 626 12.71 -24.36 -5.12
N ASP A 627 12.28 -23.26 -4.50
CA ASP A 627 12.82 -21.93 -4.76
C ASP A 627 13.98 -21.55 -3.83
N LEU A 628 14.31 -22.42 -2.85
CA LEU A 628 15.34 -22.12 -1.85
C LEU A 628 16.70 -21.76 -2.47
N TYR A 629 17.12 -22.47 -3.54
CA TYR A 629 18.40 -22.21 -4.19
C TYR A 629 18.48 -20.80 -4.79
N LYS A 630 17.34 -20.20 -5.19
CA LYS A 630 17.28 -18.84 -5.73
C LYS A 630 17.70 -17.78 -4.70
N LEU A 631 17.64 -18.08 -3.40
CA LEU A 631 18.17 -17.19 -2.35
C LEU A 631 19.70 -17.09 -2.37
N PHE A 632 20.37 -18.08 -2.97
CA PHE A 632 21.82 -18.22 -3.00
C PHE A 632 22.39 -18.03 -4.42
N ASP A 633 21.54 -17.67 -5.38
CA ASP A 633 21.92 -17.43 -6.77
C ASP A 633 22.57 -16.04 -6.92
N HIS A 634 23.90 -16.03 -6.94
CA HIS A 634 24.70 -14.79 -6.89
C HIS A 634 25.83 -14.76 -7.93
N HIS A 635 25.53 -15.11 -9.17
CA HIS A 635 26.50 -15.02 -10.27
C HIS A 635 27.16 -13.63 -10.39
N LYS A 636 26.42 -12.53 -10.19
CA LYS A 636 26.95 -11.14 -10.21
C LYS A 636 27.88 -10.80 -9.04
N LEU A 637 27.80 -11.55 -7.94
CA LEU A 637 28.67 -11.37 -6.78
C LEU A 637 29.87 -12.32 -6.81
N SER A 638 29.96 -13.17 -7.83
CA SER A 638 31.08 -14.07 -8.07
C SER A 638 32.33 -13.23 -8.35
N PRO A 639 33.40 -13.36 -7.55
CA PRO A 639 34.68 -12.71 -7.84
C PRO A 639 35.52 -13.51 -8.86
N LEU A 640 34.94 -14.57 -9.45
CA LEU A 640 35.59 -15.42 -10.45
C LEU A 640 35.52 -14.79 -11.84
N GLN A 641 36.47 -15.15 -12.70
CA GLN A 641 36.41 -14.79 -14.12
C GLN A 641 35.18 -15.42 -14.80
N PRO A 642 34.64 -14.87 -15.90
CA PRO A 642 33.39 -15.33 -16.50
C PRO A 642 33.33 -16.84 -16.80
N THR A 643 34.43 -17.42 -17.28
CA THR A 643 34.55 -18.86 -17.58
C THR A 643 34.50 -19.74 -16.33
N THR A 644 35.22 -19.36 -15.27
CA THR A 644 35.25 -20.07 -13.99
C THR A 644 33.96 -19.87 -13.18
N SER A 645 33.33 -18.69 -13.28
CA SER A 645 32.01 -18.44 -12.71
C SER A 645 30.96 -19.37 -13.32
N LYS A 646 30.96 -19.53 -14.65
CA LYS A 646 30.02 -20.43 -15.35
C LYS A 646 30.20 -21.90 -14.94
N LEU A 647 31.43 -22.32 -14.68
CA LEU A 647 31.70 -23.66 -14.14
C LEU A 647 31.18 -23.81 -12.71
N ALA A 648 31.48 -22.85 -11.83
CA ALA A 648 30.99 -22.87 -10.45
C ALA A 648 29.45 -22.94 -10.41
N GLU A 649 28.79 -22.20 -11.30
CA GLU A 649 27.34 -22.26 -11.47
C GLU A 649 26.84 -23.63 -11.91
N THR A 650 27.55 -24.30 -12.84
CA THR A 650 27.18 -25.65 -13.29
C THR A 650 27.24 -26.65 -12.14
N ILE A 651 28.29 -26.58 -11.32
CA ILE A 651 28.47 -27.45 -10.15
C ILE A 651 27.40 -27.17 -9.09
N LEU A 652 27.07 -25.90 -8.86
CA LEU A 652 26.01 -25.51 -7.94
C LEU A 652 24.66 -26.06 -8.39
N GLU A 653 24.32 -25.98 -9.67
CA GLU A 653 23.07 -26.57 -10.18
C GLU A 653 23.01 -28.08 -9.96
N ASP A 654 24.10 -28.81 -10.22
CA ASP A 654 24.18 -30.26 -9.96
C ASP A 654 24.00 -30.58 -8.46
N CYS A 655 24.53 -29.74 -7.56
CA CYS A 655 24.28 -29.83 -6.13
C CYS A 655 22.80 -29.53 -5.79
N TRP A 656 22.22 -28.48 -6.36
CA TRP A 656 20.84 -28.06 -6.10
C TRP A 656 19.82 -29.09 -6.57
N GLU A 657 20.06 -29.78 -7.68
CA GLU A 657 19.18 -30.86 -8.16
C GLU A 657 18.94 -31.95 -7.11
N LYS A 658 19.95 -32.22 -6.28
CA LYS A 658 19.87 -33.24 -5.22
C LYS A 658 19.13 -32.76 -3.99
N LEU A 659 18.97 -31.44 -3.86
CA LEU A 659 18.25 -30.79 -2.76
C LEU A 659 16.81 -30.45 -3.14
N ARG A 660 16.50 -30.36 -4.44
CA ARG A 660 15.14 -30.16 -4.94
C ARG A 660 14.25 -31.36 -4.60
N VAL A 661 13.02 -31.06 -4.21
CA VAL A 661 12.00 -32.08 -3.94
C VAL A 661 11.19 -32.36 -5.20
N GLU A 662 10.77 -33.62 -5.33
CA GLU A 662 9.90 -34.07 -6.42
C GLU A 662 8.59 -33.25 -6.46
N LYS A 663 8.00 -33.04 -5.27
CA LYS A 663 6.77 -32.29 -5.06
C LYS A 663 7.03 -30.80 -4.98
N HIS A 664 6.82 -30.08 -6.08
CA HIS A 664 7.16 -28.66 -6.18
C HIS A 664 6.11 -27.69 -5.62
N HIS A 665 5.01 -28.18 -5.06
CA HIS A 665 4.06 -27.37 -4.29
C HIS A 665 4.46 -27.20 -2.82
N GLU A 666 5.40 -28.01 -2.30
CA GLU A 666 5.81 -27.98 -0.90
C GLU A 666 6.46 -26.65 -0.52
N MET A 667 6.05 -26.13 0.64
CA MET A 667 6.58 -24.90 1.22
C MET A 667 7.21 -25.15 2.58
N ILE A 668 8.15 -24.28 2.94
CA ILE A 668 8.84 -24.25 4.23
C ILE A 668 8.58 -22.93 4.93
N ALA A 669 8.48 -22.97 6.27
CA ALA A 669 8.40 -21.78 7.11
C ALA A 669 9.76 -21.50 7.77
N SER A 670 10.11 -20.23 7.89
CA SER A 670 11.30 -19.70 8.57
C SER A 670 10.89 -18.65 9.60
N GLN A 671 11.54 -18.71 10.77
CA GLN A 671 11.38 -17.71 11.83
C GLN A 671 12.01 -16.37 11.47
N ASN A 672 13.10 -16.42 10.72
CA ASN A 672 13.85 -15.23 10.30
C ASN A 672 13.50 -14.90 8.86
N GLU A 673 13.55 -13.61 8.53
CA GLU A 673 13.48 -13.17 7.14
C GLU A 673 14.63 -13.83 6.36
N PRO A 674 14.32 -14.55 5.26
CA PRO A 674 15.34 -15.04 4.35
C PRO A 674 16.06 -13.85 3.74
N MET A 675 17.23 -13.51 4.29
CA MET A 675 18.08 -12.45 3.78
C MET A 675 19.03 -13.01 2.73
N VAL A 676 19.34 -12.18 1.72
CA VAL A 676 20.43 -12.42 0.79
C VAL A 676 21.74 -12.60 1.59
N PRO A 677 22.47 -13.71 1.41
CA PRO A 677 23.78 -13.91 2.01
C PRO A 677 24.76 -12.78 1.63
N THR A 678 25.37 -12.15 2.63
CA THR A 678 26.53 -11.28 2.41
C THR A 678 27.83 -12.09 2.53
N PHE A 679 28.80 -11.76 1.67
CA PHE A 679 30.16 -12.29 1.72
C PHE A 679 31.09 -11.14 2.13
N GLY A 680 31.63 -11.21 3.35
CA GLY A 680 32.55 -10.19 3.86
C GLY A 680 33.94 -10.29 3.24
N ASP A 681 34.77 -9.27 3.43
CA ASP A 681 36.09 -9.15 2.80
C ASP A 681 37.01 -10.33 3.11
N ALA A 682 36.97 -10.88 4.33
CA ALA A 682 37.73 -12.07 4.70
C ALA A 682 37.29 -13.34 3.96
N GLN A 683 35.99 -13.48 3.65
CA GLN A 683 35.46 -14.62 2.89
C GLN A 683 35.79 -14.50 1.40
N ARG A 684 35.87 -13.26 0.88
CA ARG A 684 36.36 -12.97 -0.47
C ARG A 684 37.88 -13.13 -0.57
N ALA A 685 38.63 -12.76 0.48
CA ALA A 685 40.08 -12.90 0.55
C ALA A 685 40.54 -14.36 0.45
N ALA A 686 39.76 -15.31 0.97
CA ALA A 686 40.01 -16.75 0.84
C ALA A 686 40.06 -17.25 -0.63
N LEU A 687 39.52 -16.49 -1.60
CA LEU A 687 39.61 -16.80 -3.03
C LEU A 687 40.93 -16.34 -3.66
N PHE A 688 41.71 -15.54 -2.93
CA PHE A 688 43.01 -15.00 -3.35
C PHE A 688 44.20 -15.63 -2.63
N GLU A 689 43.97 -16.61 -1.73
CA GLU A 689 45.05 -17.41 -1.17
C GLU A 689 45.66 -18.34 -2.24
N PRO A 690 47.00 -18.49 -2.28
CA PRO A 690 47.66 -19.32 -3.29
C PRO A 690 47.36 -20.81 -3.06
N PHE A 691 46.73 -21.45 -4.06
CA PHE A 691 46.43 -22.89 -4.04
C PHE A 691 47.64 -23.73 -4.44
N SER A 692 47.83 -24.84 -3.72
CA SER A 692 48.77 -25.91 -4.08
C SER A 692 48.30 -26.63 -5.36
N SER A 693 49.24 -27.21 -6.10
CA SER A 693 48.96 -27.87 -7.38
C SER A 693 48.31 -29.26 -7.26
N ASP A 694 47.97 -29.76 -6.07
CA ASP A 694 47.42 -31.10 -5.86
C ASP A 694 45.88 -31.09 -5.75
N LEU A 695 45.19 -32.00 -6.46
CA LEU A 695 43.74 -32.19 -6.38
C LEU A 695 43.29 -32.63 -4.97
N MET A 696 44.14 -33.33 -4.22
CA MET A 696 43.87 -33.71 -2.83
C MET A 696 43.76 -32.50 -1.91
N ASP A 697 44.54 -31.43 -2.16
CA ASP A 697 44.47 -30.21 -1.36
C ASP A 697 43.14 -29.47 -1.59
N HIS A 698 42.59 -29.51 -2.81
CA HIS A 698 41.28 -28.96 -3.12
C HIS A 698 40.14 -29.68 -2.38
N GLN A 699 40.23 -31.01 -2.25
CA GLN A 699 39.28 -31.80 -1.47
C GLN A 699 39.34 -31.49 0.03
N ILE A 700 40.52 -31.20 0.56
CA ILE A 700 40.70 -30.79 1.95
C ILE A 700 40.07 -29.40 2.17
N HIS A 701 40.40 -28.42 1.32
CA HIS A 701 39.84 -27.06 1.40
C HIS A 701 38.30 -27.05 1.27
N TRP A 702 37.74 -27.83 0.33
CA TRP A 702 36.29 -28.00 0.24
C TRP A 702 35.68 -28.51 1.54
N ARG A 703 36.25 -29.57 2.12
CA ARG A 703 35.72 -30.18 3.34
C ARG A 703 35.81 -29.23 4.53
N GLU A 704 36.86 -28.41 4.60
CA GLU A 704 37.01 -27.38 5.63
C GLU A 704 35.98 -26.24 5.47
N ILE A 705 35.76 -25.78 4.24
CA ILE A 705 34.93 -24.59 3.93
C ILE A 705 33.44 -24.94 3.86
N ALA A 706 33.08 -25.95 3.08
CA ALA A 706 31.69 -26.38 2.90
C ALA A 706 31.19 -27.10 4.15
N ASN A 707 32.02 -27.97 4.75
CA ASN A 707 31.70 -28.74 5.95
C ASN A 707 30.28 -29.38 5.89
N VAL A 708 30.00 -30.05 4.76
CA VAL A 708 28.71 -30.67 4.44
C VAL A 708 28.82 -32.19 4.36
N SER A 709 27.68 -32.88 4.14
CA SER A 709 27.64 -34.34 4.02
C SER A 709 28.48 -34.85 2.83
N SER A 710 29.04 -36.06 2.97
CA SER A 710 29.82 -36.74 1.93
C SER A 710 29.10 -36.94 0.60
N VAL A 711 27.76 -36.88 0.58
CA VAL A 711 26.95 -36.99 -0.65
C VAL A 711 27.13 -35.75 -1.53
N ILE A 712 27.02 -34.55 -0.95
CA ILE A 712 27.20 -33.28 -1.68
C ILE A 712 28.66 -33.13 -2.12
N ASP A 713 29.61 -33.61 -1.31
CA ASP A 713 31.03 -33.66 -1.67
C ASP A 713 31.23 -34.44 -2.98
N SER A 714 30.72 -35.68 -3.06
CA SER A 714 30.84 -36.51 -4.27
C SER A 714 30.29 -35.80 -5.50
N ILE A 715 29.09 -35.21 -5.39
CA ILE A 715 28.44 -34.52 -6.52
C ILE A 715 29.27 -33.34 -7.01
N ALA A 716 29.79 -32.52 -6.09
CA ALA A 716 30.57 -31.35 -6.45
C ALA A 716 31.85 -31.76 -7.21
N PHE A 717 32.55 -32.80 -6.76
CA PHE A 717 33.77 -33.29 -7.40
C PHE A 717 33.49 -34.06 -8.71
N ASP A 718 32.46 -34.89 -8.77
CA ASP A 718 32.04 -35.58 -10.00
C ASP A 718 31.64 -34.56 -11.09
N SER A 719 30.91 -33.51 -10.71
CA SER A 719 30.56 -32.40 -11.61
C SER A 719 31.81 -31.62 -12.03
N MET A 720 32.75 -31.37 -11.12
CA MET A 720 33.99 -30.68 -11.44
C MET A 720 34.81 -31.47 -12.47
N GLU A 721 35.04 -32.76 -12.26
CA GLU A 721 35.78 -33.63 -13.18
C GLU A 721 35.13 -33.68 -14.58
N LYS A 722 33.79 -33.69 -14.62
CA LYS A 722 33.04 -33.73 -15.86
C LYS A 722 33.06 -32.42 -16.65
N HIS A 723 33.15 -31.28 -15.98
CA HIS A 723 32.91 -29.96 -16.57
C HIS A 723 34.12 -29.01 -16.55
N SER A 724 35.22 -29.36 -15.89
CA SER A 724 36.38 -28.46 -15.71
C SER A 724 37.21 -28.18 -16.96
N GLY A 725 37.21 -29.05 -17.98
CA GLY A 725 38.08 -28.88 -19.15
C GLY A 725 39.58 -28.75 -18.79
N GLU A 726 40.34 -27.98 -19.58
CA GLU A 726 41.78 -27.67 -19.36
C GLU A 726 42.00 -26.50 -18.36
N LEU A 727 41.19 -26.38 -17.31
CA LEU A 727 41.42 -25.36 -16.28
C LEU A 727 42.75 -25.61 -15.54
N SER A 728 43.42 -24.53 -15.15
CA SER A 728 44.57 -24.64 -14.26
C SER A 728 44.13 -25.09 -12.86
N ASN A 729 45.01 -25.79 -12.13
CA ASN A 729 44.71 -26.23 -10.76
C ASN A 729 44.34 -25.05 -9.83
N SER A 730 44.92 -23.87 -10.05
CA SER A 730 44.59 -22.64 -9.30
C SER A 730 43.15 -22.16 -9.56
N GLU A 731 42.71 -22.20 -10.82
CA GLU A 731 41.33 -21.83 -11.18
C GLU A 731 40.31 -22.85 -10.67
N ALA A 732 40.66 -24.14 -10.74
CA ALA A 732 39.84 -25.22 -10.19
C ALA A 732 39.63 -25.05 -8.68
N GLY A 733 40.69 -24.66 -7.94
CA GLY A 733 40.58 -24.39 -6.52
C GLY A 733 39.67 -23.21 -6.16
N LYS A 734 39.78 -22.10 -6.90
CA LYS A 734 38.91 -20.95 -6.72
C LYS A 734 37.43 -21.28 -6.94
N VAL A 735 37.14 -22.09 -7.96
CA VAL A 735 35.78 -22.59 -8.24
C VAL A 735 35.24 -23.41 -7.05
N ILE A 736 36.01 -24.39 -6.57
CA ILE A 736 35.61 -25.27 -5.46
C ILE A 736 35.38 -24.48 -4.17
N VAL A 737 36.25 -23.51 -3.84
CA VAL A 737 36.07 -22.63 -2.68
C VAL A 737 34.78 -21.82 -2.79
N TRP A 738 34.52 -21.22 -3.95
CA TRP A 738 33.31 -20.43 -4.17
C TRP A 738 32.02 -21.26 -4.02
N VAL A 739 31.97 -22.44 -4.64
CA VAL A 739 30.86 -23.38 -4.50
C VAL A 739 30.68 -23.78 -3.03
N GLY A 740 31.78 -24.08 -2.32
CA GLY A 740 31.76 -24.49 -0.93
C GLY A 740 31.21 -23.42 0.02
N LEU A 741 31.58 -22.16 -0.21
CA LEU A 741 31.07 -21.01 0.55
C LEU A 741 29.55 -20.86 0.39
N ILE A 742 29.03 -21.00 -0.83
CA ILE A 742 27.60 -20.89 -1.12
C ILE A 742 26.81 -22.03 -0.45
N ILE A 743 27.28 -23.26 -0.62
CA ILE A 743 26.66 -24.46 -0.01
C ILE A 743 26.66 -24.35 1.53
N ARG A 744 27.74 -23.86 2.13
CA ARG A 744 27.81 -23.61 3.58
C ARG A 744 26.78 -22.59 4.06
N LYS A 745 26.56 -21.51 3.30
CA LYS A 745 25.54 -20.49 3.65
C LYS A 745 24.14 -21.09 3.60
N ALA A 746 23.83 -21.93 2.61
CA ALA A 746 22.56 -22.65 2.52
C ALA A 746 22.36 -23.62 3.70
N GLU A 747 23.41 -24.35 4.08
CA GLU A 747 23.38 -25.24 5.24
C GLU A 747 23.14 -24.47 6.55
N MET A 748 23.86 -23.35 6.77
CA MET A 748 23.69 -22.49 7.93
C MET A 748 22.28 -21.90 8.00
N PHE A 749 21.73 -21.48 6.87
CA PHE A 749 20.35 -21.00 6.78
C PHE A 749 19.36 -22.10 7.20
N ALA A 750 19.51 -23.31 6.66
CA ALA A 750 18.65 -24.43 7.01
C ALA A 750 18.73 -24.80 8.50
N LYS A 751 19.94 -24.82 9.08
CA LYS A 751 20.16 -25.11 10.51
C LYS A 751 19.55 -24.03 11.42
N ARG A 752 19.81 -22.74 11.14
CA ARG A 752 19.25 -21.62 11.92
C ARG A 752 17.73 -21.57 11.84
N GLY A 753 17.16 -21.86 10.68
CA GLY A 753 15.72 -21.88 10.47
C GLY A 753 15.02 -23.14 10.94
N LEU A 754 15.74 -24.16 11.42
CA LEU A 754 15.20 -25.50 11.72
C LEU A 754 14.43 -26.10 10.52
N ILE A 755 14.97 -25.89 9.32
CA ILE A 755 14.36 -26.29 8.05
C ILE A 755 14.82 -27.70 7.68
N HIS A 756 13.88 -28.59 7.39
CA HIS A 756 14.18 -29.94 6.89
C HIS A 756 14.58 -29.91 5.40
N LEU A 757 15.88 -30.00 5.13
CA LEU A 757 16.49 -29.96 3.80
C LEU A 757 17.66 -30.96 3.73
N PRO A 758 17.38 -32.28 3.64
CA PRO A 758 18.43 -33.28 3.54
C PRO A 758 19.20 -33.17 2.20
N PRO A 759 20.52 -33.45 2.18
CA PRO A 759 21.34 -33.84 3.32
C PRO A 759 21.91 -32.67 4.15
N LEU A 760 21.71 -31.41 3.75
CA LEU A 760 22.27 -30.23 4.45
C LEU A 760 21.76 -30.08 5.89
N ASN A 761 20.48 -30.34 6.13
CA ASN A 761 19.91 -30.31 7.47
C ASN A 761 18.75 -31.32 7.58
N SER A 762 18.92 -32.32 8.45
CA SER A 762 17.91 -33.35 8.69
C SER A 762 17.33 -33.19 10.09
N VAL A 763 16.26 -32.40 10.19
CA VAL A 763 15.49 -32.20 11.42
C VAL A 763 14.05 -32.67 11.22
N ALA A 764 13.33 -33.02 12.29
CA ALA A 764 11.89 -33.23 12.17
C ALA A 764 11.25 -31.92 11.65
N PRO A 765 10.37 -31.96 10.62
CA PRO A 765 9.70 -30.76 10.12
C PRO A 765 8.95 -30.09 11.26
N SER A 766 9.41 -28.92 11.70
CA SER A 766 8.86 -28.27 12.89
C SER A 766 7.56 -27.50 12.60
N ARG A 767 7.33 -27.12 11.33
CA ARG A 767 6.20 -26.28 10.89
C ARG A 767 5.84 -26.56 9.42
N GLU A 768 4.81 -27.36 9.19
CA GLU A 768 4.28 -27.55 7.83
C GLU A 768 3.43 -26.35 7.40
N VAL A 769 3.46 -26.05 6.10
CA VAL A 769 2.84 -24.86 5.53
C VAL A 769 1.71 -25.27 4.57
N ILE A 770 0.52 -24.74 4.79
CA ILE A 770 -0.62 -24.79 3.88
C ILE A 770 -0.70 -23.47 3.12
N ARG A 771 -0.90 -23.56 1.80
CA ARG A 771 -1.10 -22.39 0.94
C ARG A 771 -2.51 -21.83 1.13
N LEU A 772 -2.59 -20.58 1.55
CA LEU A 772 -3.83 -19.84 1.75
C LEU A 772 -4.00 -18.81 0.64
N PHE A 773 -5.03 -19.01 -0.17
CA PHE A 773 -5.37 -18.16 -1.30
C PHE A 773 -6.53 -17.23 -0.93
N SER A 774 -6.65 -16.14 -1.68
CA SER A 774 -7.76 -15.19 -1.55
C SER A 774 -8.38 -14.86 -2.90
N SER A 775 -9.71 -14.84 -2.95
CA SER A 775 -10.47 -14.18 -4.02
C SER A 775 -11.50 -13.25 -3.38
N ASP A 776 -11.43 -11.98 -3.74
CA ASP A 776 -12.13 -10.88 -3.08
C ASP A 776 -11.93 -10.91 -1.54
N LYS A 777 -12.98 -11.17 -0.76
CA LYS A 777 -12.93 -11.26 0.71
C LYS A 777 -12.80 -12.70 1.24
N ASN A 778 -12.78 -13.69 0.36
CA ASN A 778 -12.85 -15.10 0.72
C ASN A 778 -11.46 -15.71 0.78
N LEU A 779 -11.17 -16.38 1.89
CA LEU A 779 -9.93 -17.13 2.11
C LEU A 779 -10.20 -18.62 1.97
N PHE A 780 -9.34 -19.33 1.24
CA PHE A 780 -9.50 -20.76 0.98
C PHE A 780 -8.15 -21.46 0.78
N VAL A 781 -8.16 -22.78 0.91
CA VAL A 781 -6.99 -23.65 0.74
C VAL A 781 -7.30 -24.72 -0.32
N MET A 782 -6.27 -25.25 -0.96
CA MET A 782 -6.45 -26.43 -1.82
C MET A 782 -6.73 -27.65 -0.94
N THR A 783 -7.83 -28.36 -1.20
CA THR A 783 -8.27 -29.48 -0.35
C THR A 783 -7.21 -30.58 -0.26
N HIS A 784 -6.55 -30.86 -1.39
CA HIS A 784 -5.56 -31.94 -1.48
C HIS A 784 -4.25 -31.61 -0.75
N ASP A 785 -3.84 -30.34 -0.72
CA ASP A 785 -2.70 -29.91 0.11
C ASP A 785 -2.97 -30.20 1.59
N LEU A 786 -4.19 -29.88 2.06
CA LEU A 786 -4.60 -30.15 3.43
C LEU A 786 -4.64 -31.66 3.72
N ILE A 787 -5.28 -32.45 2.85
CA ILE A 787 -5.36 -33.92 3.02
C ILE A 787 -3.98 -34.55 3.13
N GLU A 788 -3.06 -34.17 2.25
CA GLU A 788 -1.70 -34.70 2.22
C GLU A 788 -0.93 -34.40 3.52
N ILE A 789 -1.05 -33.17 4.03
CA ILE A 789 -0.46 -32.75 5.31
C ILE A 789 -1.07 -33.57 6.47
N LEU A 790 -2.39 -33.72 6.51
CA LEU A 790 -3.06 -34.48 7.57
C LEU A 790 -2.65 -35.97 7.56
N GLN A 791 -2.52 -36.57 6.38
CA GLN A 791 -2.05 -37.96 6.25
C GLN A 791 -0.60 -38.13 6.72
N ARG A 792 0.28 -37.15 6.46
CA ARG A 792 1.66 -37.15 6.99
C ARG A 792 1.71 -37.05 8.52
N HIS A 793 0.73 -36.40 9.12
CA HIS A 793 0.51 -36.37 10.57
C HIS A 793 -0.25 -37.60 11.11
N GLY A 794 -0.40 -38.66 10.32
CA GLY A 794 -0.99 -39.93 10.76
C GLY A 794 -2.51 -39.91 10.89
N VAL A 795 -3.21 -38.94 10.29
CA VAL A 795 -4.67 -38.91 10.29
C VAL A 795 -5.20 -39.96 9.32
N ASP A 796 -6.00 -40.90 9.84
CA ASP A 796 -6.58 -41.99 9.08
C ASP A 796 -7.61 -41.51 8.05
N SER A 797 -7.62 -42.13 6.87
CA SER A 797 -8.55 -41.83 5.77
C SER A 797 -10.02 -41.91 6.20
N VAL A 798 -10.41 -42.81 7.10
CA VAL A 798 -11.78 -42.94 7.63
C VAL A 798 -12.20 -41.71 8.45
N VAL A 799 -11.24 -41.05 9.11
CA VAL A 799 -11.52 -39.79 9.83
C VAL A 799 -11.70 -38.66 8.84
N LEU A 800 -10.82 -38.56 7.84
CA LEU A 800 -10.99 -37.61 6.74
C LEU A 800 -12.32 -37.83 6.03
N ASP A 801 -12.74 -39.09 5.88
CA ASP A 801 -13.98 -39.50 5.22
C ASP A 801 -15.23 -38.87 5.83
N LYS A 802 -15.20 -38.69 7.16
CA LYS A 802 -16.29 -38.08 7.93
C LYS A 802 -16.26 -36.56 7.95
N LEU A 803 -15.06 -35.96 7.85
CA LEU A 803 -14.87 -34.52 8.07
C LEU A 803 -14.85 -33.70 6.78
N ILE A 804 -14.36 -34.31 5.69
CA ILE A 804 -14.34 -33.68 4.36
C ILE A 804 -15.45 -34.32 3.51
N PRO A 805 -16.21 -33.57 2.72
CA PRO A 805 -17.16 -34.15 1.79
C PRO A 805 -16.49 -35.00 0.70
N ASP A 806 -17.16 -36.10 0.35
CA ASP A 806 -16.71 -37.11 -0.63
C ASP A 806 -16.35 -36.52 -2.00
N TYR A 807 -17.15 -35.57 -2.48
CA TYR A 807 -16.95 -34.92 -3.77
C TYR A 807 -15.67 -34.07 -3.79
N LEU A 808 -15.36 -33.34 -2.71
CA LEU A 808 -14.13 -32.54 -2.63
C LEU A 808 -12.86 -33.41 -2.58
N ARG A 809 -12.94 -34.61 -2.00
CA ARG A 809 -11.82 -35.57 -2.00
C ARG A 809 -11.55 -36.17 -3.36
N LYS A 810 -12.60 -36.57 -4.09
CA LYS A 810 -12.46 -37.26 -5.38
C LYS A 810 -12.04 -36.31 -6.49
N GLU A 811 -12.46 -35.06 -6.36
CA GLU A 811 -12.31 -34.09 -7.42
C GLU A 811 -11.04 -33.28 -7.23
N LYS A 812 -10.09 -33.51 -8.13
CA LYS A 812 -8.79 -32.83 -8.13
C LYS A 812 -8.99 -31.32 -8.14
N LEU A 813 -8.07 -30.60 -7.50
CA LEU A 813 -8.02 -29.14 -7.51
C LEU A 813 -9.23 -28.43 -6.87
N SER A 814 -10.01 -29.15 -6.05
CA SER A 814 -11.06 -28.59 -5.21
C SER A 814 -10.50 -27.71 -4.09
N THR A 815 -11.36 -26.87 -3.50
CA THR A 815 -10.99 -25.99 -2.37
C THR A 815 -11.88 -26.18 -1.16
N LEU A 816 -11.34 -25.80 -0.01
CA LEU A 816 -12.08 -25.61 1.24
C LEU A 816 -11.93 -24.16 1.69
N SER A 817 -13.02 -23.57 2.19
CA SER A 817 -12.93 -22.27 2.86
C SER A 817 -11.96 -22.38 4.05
N TYR A 818 -11.29 -21.28 4.39
CA TYR A 818 -10.38 -21.26 5.53
C TYR A 818 -11.11 -21.68 6.83
N GLY A 819 -12.35 -21.25 7.00
CA GLY A 819 -13.18 -21.65 8.13
C GLY A 819 -13.46 -23.15 8.16
N ASP A 820 -13.74 -23.78 7.02
CA ASP A 820 -14.00 -25.22 6.96
C ASP A 820 -12.71 -26.03 7.14
N ALA A 821 -11.58 -25.56 6.61
CA ALA A 821 -10.26 -26.14 6.91
C ALA A 821 -9.98 -26.13 8.42
N LEU A 822 -10.27 -25.02 9.12
CA LEU A 822 -10.13 -24.96 10.58
C LEU A 822 -11.08 -25.91 11.31
N LYS A 823 -12.32 -26.08 10.84
CA LYS A 823 -13.26 -27.07 11.41
C LYS A 823 -12.74 -28.49 11.24
N VAL A 824 -12.13 -28.83 10.10
CA VAL A 824 -11.49 -30.14 9.88
C VAL A 824 -10.37 -30.35 10.90
N LEU A 825 -9.48 -29.37 11.08
CA LEU A 825 -8.38 -29.45 12.06
C LEU A 825 -8.91 -29.62 13.51
N LEU A 826 -9.91 -28.84 13.89
CA LEU A 826 -10.56 -28.94 15.21
C LEU A 826 -11.27 -30.30 15.41
N GLY A 827 -11.91 -30.82 14.36
CA GLY A 827 -12.61 -32.11 14.38
C GLY A 827 -11.67 -33.32 14.55
N ILE A 828 -10.41 -33.20 14.15
CA ILE A 828 -9.38 -34.21 14.38
C ILE A 828 -8.89 -34.19 15.84
N GLY A 829 -8.85 -33.01 16.47
CA GLY A 829 -8.48 -32.86 17.88
C GLY A 829 -6.99 -33.07 18.20
N ASN A 830 -6.12 -33.16 17.19
CA ASN A 830 -4.67 -33.26 17.38
C ASN A 830 -4.06 -31.86 17.60
N LYS A 831 -3.44 -31.65 18.77
CA LYS A 831 -2.81 -30.37 19.15
C LYS A 831 -1.65 -29.97 18.25
N GLU A 832 -0.93 -30.93 17.66
CA GLU A 832 0.20 -30.64 16.76
C GLU A 832 -0.27 -29.96 15.48
N LEU A 833 -1.48 -30.29 14.98
CA LEU A 833 -2.05 -29.69 13.78
C LEU A 833 -2.42 -28.21 13.96
N MET A 834 -2.58 -27.74 15.20
CA MET A 834 -2.78 -26.31 15.49
C MET A 834 -1.51 -25.48 15.26
N ASN A 835 -0.35 -26.13 15.14
CA ASN A 835 0.92 -25.49 14.83
C ASN A 835 1.14 -25.26 13.33
N LEU A 836 0.27 -25.77 12.45
CA LEU A 836 0.36 -25.54 11.01
C LEU A 836 0.39 -24.04 10.67
N GLU A 837 1.17 -23.72 9.64
CA GLU A 837 1.31 -22.37 9.11
C GLU A 837 0.42 -22.21 7.87
N PHE A 838 -0.25 -21.07 7.73
CA PHE A 838 -1.08 -20.76 6.57
C PHE A 838 -0.44 -19.59 5.80
N ALA A 839 0.33 -19.90 4.76
CA ALA A 839 1.05 -18.92 3.94
C ALA A 839 0.09 -18.12 3.06
N LYS A 840 0.09 -16.79 3.20
CA LYS A 840 -0.76 -15.90 2.39
C LYS A 840 -0.19 -15.77 0.98
N MET A 841 -0.75 -16.52 0.04
CA MET A 841 -0.26 -16.55 -1.33
C MET A 841 -0.62 -15.26 -2.06
N LYS A 842 0.32 -14.71 -2.83
CA LYS A 842 0.07 -13.61 -3.76
C LYS A 842 -0.71 -14.16 -4.96
N SER A 843 -1.78 -13.47 -5.37
CA SER A 843 -2.62 -13.87 -6.49
C SER A 843 -3.10 -12.63 -7.24
N ASP A 844 -2.16 -11.85 -7.77
CA ASP A 844 -2.54 -10.71 -8.61
C ASP A 844 -3.07 -11.22 -9.95
N LEU A 845 -4.01 -10.47 -10.53
CA LEU A 845 -4.53 -10.74 -11.85
C LEU A 845 -3.62 -10.11 -12.91
N LEU A 846 -2.96 -10.94 -13.71
CA LEU A 846 -2.14 -10.51 -14.84
C LEU A 846 -3.00 -10.28 -16.08
N MET A 847 -2.52 -9.44 -17.00
CA MET A 847 -3.27 -8.99 -18.18
C MET A 847 -3.72 -10.12 -19.11
N PHE A 848 -2.86 -11.12 -19.37
CA PHE A 848 -3.10 -12.13 -20.39
C PHE A 848 -2.85 -13.57 -19.95
N ALA A 849 -1.73 -13.84 -19.29
CA ALA A 849 -1.40 -15.16 -18.75
C ALA A 849 -1.11 -15.05 -17.26
N GLN A 850 -1.77 -15.88 -16.46
CA GLN A 850 -1.60 -15.94 -15.01
C GLN A 850 -0.38 -16.76 -14.64
N THR A 851 0.20 -16.43 -13.48
CA THR A 851 1.29 -17.19 -12.88
C THR A 851 0.83 -18.61 -12.53
N PRO A 852 1.45 -19.66 -13.10
CA PRO A 852 1.11 -21.05 -12.79
C PRO A 852 1.29 -21.38 -11.30
N ILE A 853 0.32 -22.10 -10.73
CA ILE A 853 0.34 -22.54 -9.34
C ILE A 853 0.68 -24.04 -9.31
N PRO A 854 1.69 -24.46 -8.52
CA PRO A 854 2.11 -25.85 -8.50
C PRO A 854 1.08 -26.75 -7.80
N THR A 855 0.91 -27.98 -8.29
CA THR A 855 -0.05 -28.95 -7.77
C THR A 855 0.64 -30.07 -7.02
N HIS A 856 -0.09 -30.76 -6.14
CA HIS A 856 0.45 -31.86 -5.34
C HIS A 856 0.91 -33.09 -6.14
N TYR A 857 0.48 -33.22 -7.40
CA TYR A 857 0.83 -34.32 -8.31
C TYR A 857 1.88 -33.94 -9.35
N GLY A 858 2.57 -32.81 -9.18
CA GLY A 858 3.65 -32.40 -10.08
C GLY A 858 3.19 -31.72 -11.38
N GLY A 859 1.92 -31.30 -11.48
CA GLY A 859 1.42 -30.42 -12.54
C GLY A 859 1.33 -28.95 -12.11
N TYR A 860 0.69 -28.13 -12.93
CA TYR A 860 0.36 -26.74 -12.63
C TYR A 860 -1.15 -26.49 -12.83
N CYS A 861 -1.68 -25.51 -12.11
CA CYS A 861 -3.06 -25.06 -12.21
C CYS A 861 -3.14 -23.53 -12.10
N ILE A 862 -4.29 -22.96 -12.44
CA ILE A 862 -4.65 -21.56 -12.15
C ILE A 862 -6.07 -21.50 -11.61
N PHE A 863 -6.54 -20.35 -11.10
CA PHE A 863 -7.96 -20.25 -10.72
C PHE A 863 -8.84 -20.46 -11.96
N ALA A 864 -9.96 -21.17 -11.81
CA ALA A 864 -10.87 -21.41 -12.92
C ALA A 864 -11.44 -20.09 -13.48
N VAL A 865 -11.73 -19.11 -12.61
CA VAL A 865 -12.13 -17.75 -13.04
C VAL A 865 -11.03 -17.02 -13.80
N ASP A 866 -9.77 -17.28 -13.48
CA ASP A 866 -8.65 -16.64 -14.16
C ASP A 866 -8.43 -17.23 -15.55
N ALA A 867 -8.60 -18.54 -15.71
CA ALA A 867 -8.57 -19.17 -17.03
C ALA A 867 -9.64 -18.57 -17.96
N LEU A 868 -10.83 -18.29 -17.42
CA LEU A 868 -11.87 -17.57 -18.14
C LEU A 868 -11.42 -16.13 -18.45
N TYR A 869 -10.82 -15.42 -17.49
CA TYR A 869 -10.28 -14.08 -17.74
C TYR A 869 -9.23 -14.05 -18.86
N GLU A 870 -8.27 -14.99 -18.88
CA GLU A 870 -7.27 -15.10 -19.95
C GLU A 870 -7.93 -15.27 -21.32
N LEU A 871 -8.93 -16.15 -21.42
CA LEU A 871 -9.71 -16.37 -22.65
C LEU A 871 -10.44 -15.09 -23.09
N LEU A 872 -11.10 -14.39 -22.15
CA LEU A 872 -11.81 -13.15 -22.43
C LEU A 872 -10.84 -12.05 -22.89
N MET A 873 -9.67 -11.93 -22.27
CA MET A 873 -8.67 -10.93 -22.66
C MET A 873 -8.04 -11.23 -24.02
N ASP A 874 -7.80 -12.50 -24.35
CA ASP A 874 -7.37 -12.89 -25.69
C ASP A 874 -8.45 -12.54 -26.73
N MET A 875 -9.71 -12.88 -26.46
CA MET A 875 -10.85 -12.59 -27.34
C MET A 875 -11.07 -11.08 -27.56
N ILE A 876 -11.06 -10.31 -26.47
CA ILE A 876 -11.43 -8.88 -26.47
C ILE A 876 -10.26 -8.00 -26.92
N VAL A 877 -9.04 -8.27 -26.43
CA VAL A 877 -7.92 -7.33 -26.57
C VAL A 877 -6.95 -7.77 -27.65
N ALA A 878 -6.56 -9.04 -27.69
CA ALA A 878 -5.61 -9.55 -28.69
C ALA A 878 -6.28 -9.74 -30.05
N LYS A 879 -7.38 -10.50 -30.08
CA LYS A 879 -8.13 -10.83 -31.30
C LYS A 879 -9.17 -9.78 -31.68
N LYS A 880 -9.57 -8.92 -30.74
CA LYS A 880 -10.50 -7.80 -30.96
C LYS A 880 -11.79 -8.23 -31.65
N VAL A 881 -12.32 -9.39 -31.25
CA VAL A 881 -13.46 -10.04 -31.90
C VAL A 881 -14.66 -9.10 -32.06
N PHE A 882 -14.92 -8.27 -31.05
CA PHE A 882 -16.07 -7.37 -31.05
C PHE A 882 -15.87 -6.08 -31.87
N HIS A 883 -14.71 -5.88 -32.49
CA HIS A 883 -14.46 -4.75 -33.39
C HIS A 883 -14.97 -5.09 -34.80
N ASN A 884 -15.90 -4.28 -35.33
CA ASN A 884 -16.62 -4.57 -36.59
C ASN A 884 -17.48 -5.85 -36.55
N PHE A 885 -18.06 -6.16 -35.39
CA PHE A 885 -18.96 -7.29 -35.15
C PHE A 885 -20.36 -7.05 -35.76
N GLU A 886 -20.94 -8.07 -36.38
CA GLU A 886 -22.31 -8.09 -36.89
C GLU A 886 -23.22 -8.92 -35.98
N GLU A 887 -24.53 -8.66 -36.00
CA GLU A 887 -25.47 -9.34 -35.11
C GLU A 887 -25.51 -10.86 -35.29
N LYS A 888 -25.26 -11.35 -36.51
CA LYS A 888 -25.15 -12.79 -36.82
C LYS A 888 -23.97 -13.48 -36.11
N ASP A 889 -22.92 -12.73 -35.78
CA ASP A 889 -21.72 -13.28 -35.16
C ASP A 889 -21.95 -13.69 -33.71
N TRP A 890 -23.01 -13.17 -33.06
CA TRP A 890 -23.43 -13.61 -31.73
C TRP A 890 -23.80 -15.10 -31.71
N GLU A 891 -24.29 -15.65 -32.82
CA GLU A 891 -24.60 -17.07 -32.93
C GLU A 891 -23.33 -17.92 -32.80
N GLU A 892 -22.24 -17.51 -33.46
CA GLU A 892 -20.95 -18.19 -33.38
C GLU A 892 -20.29 -18.02 -32.01
N VAL A 893 -20.31 -16.82 -31.43
CA VAL A 893 -19.79 -16.60 -30.06
C VAL A 893 -20.53 -17.47 -29.04
N ASN A 894 -21.86 -17.58 -29.14
CA ASN A 894 -22.65 -18.43 -28.25
C ASN A 894 -22.35 -19.92 -28.47
N LYS A 895 -22.16 -20.37 -29.72
CA LYS A 895 -21.75 -21.76 -30.02
C LYS A 895 -20.43 -22.11 -29.34
N PHE A 896 -19.44 -21.21 -29.41
CA PHE A 896 -18.16 -21.40 -28.74
C PHE A 896 -18.29 -21.43 -27.21
N PHE A 897 -19.03 -20.50 -26.60
CA PHE A 897 -19.21 -20.53 -25.15
C PHE A 897 -19.98 -21.76 -24.67
N GLU A 898 -20.94 -22.27 -25.45
CA GLU A 898 -21.60 -23.53 -25.12
C GLU A 898 -20.69 -24.75 -25.30
N SER A 899 -19.73 -24.73 -26.24
CA SER A 899 -18.77 -25.84 -26.41
C SER A 899 -17.81 -25.96 -25.23
N ILE A 900 -17.35 -24.83 -24.68
CA ILE A 900 -16.41 -24.83 -23.54
C ILE A 900 -17.08 -24.88 -22.16
N LYS A 901 -18.40 -24.77 -22.09
CA LYS A 901 -19.17 -24.65 -20.83
C LYS A 901 -18.90 -25.78 -19.84
N SER A 902 -18.65 -27.00 -20.33
CA SER A 902 -18.34 -28.15 -19.46
C SER A 902 -17.03 -28.02 -18.70
N HIS A 903 -16.10 -27.16 -19.15
CA HIS A 903 -14.85 -26.87 -18.43
C HIS A 903 -15.08 -25.93 -17.22
N PHE A 904 -16.21 -25.22 -17.20
CA PHE A 904 -16.55 -24.21 -16.19
C PHE A 904 -17.79 -24.62 -15.39
N ASP A 905 -17.59 -25.41 -14.33
CA ASP A 905 -18.70 -25.93 -13.53
C ASP A 905 -19.33 -24.86 -12.62
N ILE A 906 -20.51 -24.39 -13.01
CA ILE A 906 -21.32 -23.42 -12.26
C ILE A 906 -21.85 -23.97 -10.92
N ASN A 907 -21.88 -25.28 -10.73
CA ASN A 907 -22.34 -25.89 -9.47
C ASN A 907 -21.25 -25.93 -8.41
N ARG A 908 -20.00 -25.68 -8.82
CA ARG A 908 -18.86 -25.60 -7.92
C ARG A 908 -18.67 -24.20 -7.39
N GLY A 909 -18.31 -24.13 -6.10
CA GLY A 909 -17.69 -22.94 -5.53
C GLY A 909 -16.29 -22.72 -6.11
N ILE A 910 -15.44 -21.96 -5.43
CA ILE A 910 -14.08 -21.65 -5.90
C ILE A 910 -13.28 -22.93 -6.18
N TYR A 911 -12.65 -23.05 -7.36
CA TYR A 911 -11.75 -24.16 -7.69
C TYR A 911 -10.60 -23.75 -8.62
N PHE A 912 -9.61 -24.63 -8.75
CA PHE A 912 -8.52 -24.48 -9.71
C PHE A 912 -8.72 -25.40 -10.92
N ILE A 913 -8.25 -24.95 -12.09
CA ILE A 913 -8.27 -25.71 -13.34
C ILE A 913 -6.84 -26.09 -13.74
N ASP A 914 -6.64 -27.30 -14.25
CA ASP A 914 -5.32 -27.80 -14.64
C ASP A 914 -4.79 -27.04 -15.85
N SER A 915 -3.51 -26.68 -15.87
CA SER A 915 -2.91 -25.94 -16.98
C SER A 915 -3.01 -26.66 -18.33
N LYS A 916 -3.13 -28.00 -18.34
CA LYS A 916 -3.38 -28.76 -19.58
C LYS A 916 -4.76 -28.48 -20.14
N GLU A 917 -5.78 -28.48 -19.27
CA GLU A 917 -7.16 -28.18 -19.65
C GLU A 917 -7.30 -26.73 -20.14
N VAL A 918 -6.61 -25.78 -19.50
CA VAL A 918 -6.52 -24.40 -20.00
C VAL A 918 -5.88 -24.35 -21.40
N GLY A 919 -4.86 -25.17 -21.64
CA GLY A 919 -4.24 -25.32 -22.96
C GLY A 919 -5.19 -25.85 -24.02
N ASP A 920 -6.03 -26.83 -23.67
CA ASP A 920 -7.05 -27.40 -24.55
C ASP A 920 -8.12 -26.36 -24.90
N ILE A 921 -8.62 -25.60 -23.92
CA ILE A 921 -9.57 -24.49 -24.13
C ILE A 921 -8.98 -23.44 -25.07
N LYS A 922 -7.72 -23.04 -24.85
CA LYS A 922 -7.03 -22.06 -25.71
C LYS A 922 -6.86 -22.57 -27.14
N LYS A 923 -6.60 -23.87 -27.30
CA LYS A 923 -6.48 -24.49 -28.62
C LYS A 923 -7.83 -24.51 -29.35
N GLU A 924 -8.89 -24.93 -28.66
CA GLU A 924 -10.26 -24.92 -29.20
C GLU A 924 -10.67 -23.49 -29.58
N TRP A 925 -10.37 -22.50 -28.73
CA TRP A 925 -10.59 -21.10 -29.04
C TRP A 925 -9.83 -20.62 -30.28
N GLU A 926 -8.55 -20.98 -30.40
CA GLU A 926 -7.73 -20.58 -31.54
C GLU A 926 -8.25 -21.19 -32.85
N GLU A 927 -8.65 -22.46 -32.85
CA GLU A 927 -9.27 -23.13 -34.00
C GLU A 927 -10.59 -22.45 -34.37
N PHE A 928 -11.48 -22.27 -33.40
CA PHE A 928 -12.78 -21.63 -33.59
C PHE A 928 -12.65 -20.19 -34.14
N TYR A 929 -11.76 -19.38 -33.55
CA TYR A 929 -11.52 -18.02 -33.99
C TYR A 929 -11.05 -17.97 -35.45
N ASN A 930 -10.07 -18.80 -35.82
CA ASN A 930 -9.53 -18.80 -37.18
C ASN A 930 -10.57 -19.23 -38.23
N GLU A 931 -11.50 -20.13 -37.88
CA GLU A 931 -12.53 -20.63 -38.79
C GLU A 931 -13.75 -19.69 -38.92
N HIS A 932 -14.18 -19.07 -37.81
CA HIS A 932 -15.49 -18.40 -37.75
C HIS A 932 -15.44 -16.88 -37.56
N LEU A 933 -14.42 -16.36 -36.86
CA LEU A 933 -14.44 -14.98 -36.34
C LEU A 933 -13.27 -14.08 -36.80
N LYS A 934 -12.21 -14.66 -37.39
CA LYS A 934 -11.00 -13.92 -37.79
C LYS A 934 -11.28 -12.90 -38.90
N ARG A 935 -11.01 -11.62 -38.62
CA ARG A 935 -11.18 -10.50 -39.54
C ARG A 935 -10.14 -9.41 -39.30
N ASP A 936 -9.94 -8.55 -40.28
CA ASP A 936 -9.09 -7.37 -40.13
C ASP A 936 -9.72 -6.37 -39.16
N SER A 937 -9.07 -6.15 -38.01
CA SER A 937 -9.51 -5.22 -36.98
C SER A 937 -8.70 -3.92 -37.02
N LYS A 938 -9.36 -2.78 -36.79
CA LYS A 938 -8.69 -1.47 -36.74
C LYS A 938 -7.95 -1.30 -35.41
N LEU A 939 -6.77 -0.69 -35.47
CA LEU A 939 -6.03 -0.24 -34.29
C LEU A 939 -6.71 0.96 -33.64
N ILE A 940 -6.75 0.94 -32.31
CA ILE A 940 -7.21 2.08 -31.50
C ILE A 940 -6.06 3.09 -31.47
N GLN A 941 -6.32 4.35 -31.75
CA GLN A 941 -5.38 5.44 -31.45
C GLN A 941 -6.10 6.39 -30.50
N LEU A 942 -5.63 6.43 -29.25
CA LEU A 942 -6.16 7.34 -28.25
C LEU A 942 -5.36 8.64 -28.22
N LYS A 943 -6.03 9.76 -27.94
CA LYS A 943 -5.37 11.06 -27.76
C LYS A 943 -4.49 11.01 -26.51
N LYS A 944 -3.31 11.63 -26.58
CA LYS A 944 -2.40 11.76 -25.42
C LYS A 944 -3.01 12.67 -24.35
N GLY A 945 -2.94 12.26 -23.09
CA GLY A 945 -3.40 13.04 -21.93
C GLY A 945 -4.40 12.28 -21.04
N GLN A 946 -4.87 12.93 -19.97
CA GLN A 946 -5.98 12.39 -19.18
C GLN A 946 -7.29 12.45 -19.98
N PHE A 947 -8.11 11.39 -19.91
CA PHE A 947 -9.38 11.33 -20.64
C PHE A 947 -10.59 11.57 -19.72
N LEU A 948 -11.61 12.24 -20.25
CA LEU A 948 -12.90 12.43 -19.59
C LEU A 948 -13.86 11.28 -19.92
N VAL A 949 -14.94 11.15 -19.14
CA VAL A 949 -15.97 10.13 -19.39
C VAL A 949 -16.62 10.26 -20.78
N ASN A 950 -16.68 11.48 -21.32
CA ASN A 950 -17.16 11.74 -22.67
C ASN A 950 -16.18 11.22 -23.74
N ASP A 951 -14.88 11.36 -23.52
CA ASP A 951 -13.85 10.78 -24.40
C ASP A 951 -13.95 9.24 -24.38
N PHE A 952 -14.18 8.67 -23.19
CA PHE A 952 -14.38 7.24 -23.01
C PHE A 952 -15.59 6.73 -23.78
N THR A 953 -16.75 7.38 -23.58
CA THR A 953 -17.99 7.05 -24.27
C THR A 953 -17.86 7.23 -25.78
N THR A 954 -17.14 8.27 -26.22
CA THR A 954 -16.87 8.52 -27.64
C THR A 954 -15.99 7.42 -28.23
N ALA A 955 -15.01 6.90 -27.50
CA ALA A 955 -14.21 5.78 -27.96
C ALA A 955 -15.01 4.48 -28.06
N LEU A 956 -15.89 4.18 -27.10
CA LEU A 956 -16.78 3.01 -27.20
C LEU A 956 -17.64 3.08 -28.48
N LYS A 957 -18.15 4.27 -28.81
CA LYS A 957 -18.93 4.53 -30.04
C LYS A 957 -18.09 4.46 -31.30
N SER A 958 -16.86 4.98 -31.29
CA SER A 958 -15.98 4.97 -32.47
C SER A 958 -15.52 3.55 -32.83
N LEU A 959 -15.41 2.69 -31.82
CA LEU A 959 -15.16 1.25 -31.96
C LEU A 959 -16.41 0.45 -32.33
N LYS A 960 -17.58 1.11 -32.40
CA LYS A 960 -18.91 0.50 -32.63
C LYS A 960 -19.31 -0.53 -31.58
N LEU A 961 -18.72 -0.47 -30.39
CA LEU A 961 -19.03 -1.40 -29.30
C LEU A 961 -20.42 -1.14 -28.72
N ASP A 962 -20.89 0.11 -28.78
CA ASP A 962 -22.26 0.50 -28.47
C ASP A 962 -23.28 -0.19 -29.38
N LYS A 963 -22.95 -0.40 -30.65
CA LYS A 963 -23.79 -1.16 -31.58
C LYS A 963 -23.72 -2.66 -31.36
N CYS A 964 -22.55 -3.18 -30.98
CA CYS A 964 -22.33 -4.60 -30.72
C CYS A 964 -23.10 -5.08 -29.47
N PHE A 965 -23.00 -4.31 -28.38
CA PHE A 965 -23.54 -4.70 -27.08
C PHE A 965 -24.86 -4.00 -26.71
N GLY A 966 -25.08 -2.77 -27.17
CA GLY A 966 -26.26 -1.95 -26.87
C GLY A 966 -26.12 -1.17 -25.56
N ASP A 967 -25.84 -1.88 -24.47
CA ASP A 967 -25.80 -1.37 -23.08
C ASP A 967 -24.39 -0.98 -22.59
N ILE A 968 -23.35 -1.10 -23.43
CA ILE A 968 -21.96 -0.91 -22.99
C ILE A 968 -21.67 0.45 -22.34
N VAL A 969 -22.40 1.49 -22.76
CA VAL A 969 -22.25 2.85 -22.24
C VAL A 969 -22.71 2.96 -20.78
N GLU A 970 -23.64 2.10 -20.34
CA GLU A 970 -24.14 2.10 -18.96
C GLU A 970 -23.04 1.71 -17.97
N TYR A 971 -22.16 0.78 -18.35
CA TYR A 971 -21.02 0.36 -17.54
C TYR A 971 -19.88 1.38 -17.56
N ALA A 972 -19.77 2.19 -18.62
CA ALA A 972 -18.67 3.12 -18.82
C ALA A 972 -18.52 4.10 -17.64
N TYR A 973 -19.64 4.62 -17.12
CA TYR A 973 -19.62 5.55 -15.98
C TYR A 973 -19.10 4.91 -14.70
N ILE A 974 -19.60 3.71 -14.35
CA ILE A 974 -19.21 3.01 -13.12
C ILE A 974 -17.75 2.58 -13.19
N ILE A 975 -17.32 2.04 -14.33
CA ILE A 975 -15.93 1.62 -14.54
C ILE A 975 -15.00 2.83 -14.51
N PHE A 976 -15.37 3.93 -15.17
CA PHE A 976 -14.59 5.17 -15.15
C PHE A 976 -14.41 5.73 -13.74
N ALA A 977 -15.46 5.68 -12.91
CA ALA A 977 -15.39 6.13 -11.52
C ALA A 977 -14.46 5.27 -10.65
N LYS A 978 -14.28 3.98 -10.99
CA LYS A 978 -13.38 3.05 -10.29
C LYS A 978 -11.90 3.20 -10.70
N LEU A 979 -11.58 3.92 -11.77
CA LEU A 979 -10.19 4.07 -12.23
C LEU A 979 -9.41 4.99 -11.29
N GLU A 980 -8.29 4.50 -10.75
CA GLU A 980 -7.38 5.32 -9.93
C GLU A 980 -6.67 6.41 -10.76
N LYS A 981 -6.33 6.08 -12.02
CA LYS A 981 -5.71 6.99 -12.98
C LYS A 981 -6.50 6.98 -14.28
N LYS A 982 -6.64 8.15 -14.91
CA LYS A 982 -7.36 8.32 -16.18
C LYS A 982 -6.39 8.45 -17.36
N SER A 983 -5.39 7.56 -17.41
CA SER A 983 -4.37 7.51 -18.47
C SER A 983 -4.92 6.84 -19.74
N PRO A 984 -4.31 7.07 -20.93
CA PRO A 984 -4.69 6.34 -22.14
C PRO A 984 -4.58 4.81 -21.99
N SER A 985 -3.61 4.32 -21.22
CA SER A 985 -3.48 2.90 -20.91
C SER A 985 -4.62 2.38 -20.04
N ALA A 986 -5.00 3.13 -19.00
CA ALA A 986 -6.17 2.81 -18.17
C ALA A 986 -7.48 2.80 -18.99
N MET A 987 -7.57 3.62 -20.05
CA MET A 987 -8.69 3.62 -20.98
C MET A 987 -8.80 2.29 -21.74
N HIS A 988 -7.69 1.74 -22.24
CA HIS A 988 -7.69 0.42 -22.91
C HIS A 988 -8.22 -0.67 -21.98
N VAL A 989 -7.76 -0.68 -20.73
CA VAL A 989 -8.21 -1.64 -19.70
C VAL A 989 -9.69 -1.42 -19.35
N ALA A 990 -10.15 -0.17 -19.25
CA ALA A 990 -11.55 0.15 -18.99
C ALA A 990 -12.48 -0.28 -20.13
N ILE A 991 -12.05 -0.14 -21.39
CA ILE A 991 -12.78 -0.64 -22.57
C ILE A 991 -12.92 -2.17 -22.48
N ALA A 992 -11.87 -2.89 -22.09
CA ALA A 992 -11.93 -4.34 -21.89
C ALA A 992 -12.90 -4.72 -20.77
N HIS A 993 -12.85 -4.06 -19.61
CA HIS A 993 -13.79 -4.30 -18.50
C HIS A 993 -15.26 -4.03 -18.88
N CYS A 994 -15.55 -3.02 -19.70
CA CYS A 994 -16.90 -2.77 -20.20
C CYS A 994 -17.39 -3.95 -21.06
N GLN A 995 -16.53 -4.44 -21.96
CA GLN A 995 -16.86 -5.59 -22.81
C GLN A 995 -17.06 -6.87 -22.00
N ILE A 996 -16.22 -7.14 -20.99
CA ILE A 996 -16.40 -8.27 -20.07
C ILE A 996 -17.77 -8.19 -19.37
N ASN A 997 -18.15 -7.01 -18.87
CA ASN A 997 -19.45 -6.81 -18.22
C ASN A 997 -20.65 -7.07 -19.13
N CYS A 998 -20.56 -6.66 -20.40
CA CYS A 998 -21.61 -6.91 -21.37
C CYS A 998 -21.66 -8.39 -21.78
N LEU A 999 -20.51 -8.99 -22.05
CA LEU A 999 -20.40 -10.37 -22.50
C LEU A 999 -20.89 -11.35 -21.43
N ALA A 1000 -20.53 -11.14 -20.16
CA ALA A 1000 -21.00 -11.96 -19.05
C ALA A 1000 -22.54 -11.97 -18.93
N ARG A 1001 -23.21 -10.89 -19.33
CA ARG A 1001 -24.69 -10.79 -19.32
C ARG A 1001 -25.34 -11.36 -20.56
N LYS A 1002 -24.67 -11.28 -21.72
CA LYS A 1002 -25.13 -11.92 -22.95
C LYS A 1002 -24.95 -13.43 -22.93
N VAL A 1003 -24.03 -13.94 -22.12
CA VAL A 1003 -23.81 -15.38 -21.87
C VAL A 1003 -24.04 -15.66 -20.38
N PRO A 1004 -25.31 -15.81 -19.92
CA PRO A 1004 -25.66 -15.73 -18.50
C PRO A 1004 -24.93 -16.73 -17.59
N TRP A 1005 -24.59 -17.92 -18.10
CA TRP A 1005 -23.85 -18.91 -17.32
C TRP A 1005 -22.44 -18.42 -16.93
N ILE A 1006 -21.83 -17.53 -17.72
CA ILE A 1006 -20.55 -16.90 -17.38
C ILE A 1006 -20.70 -16.01 -16.15
N LEU A 1007 -21.74 -15.18 -16.10
CA LEU A 1007 -21.99 -14.33 -14.94
C LEU A 1007 -22.26 -15.19 -13.69
N GLU A 1008 -23.10 -16.22 -13.82
CA GLU A 1008 -23.36 -17.17 -12.74
C GLU A 1008 -22.06 -17.85 -12.28
N PHE A 1009 -21.23 -18.29 -13.22
CA PHE A 1009 -19.92 -18.87 -12.92
C PHE A 1009 -19.03 -17.91 -12.11
N ILE A 1010 -18.89 -16.65 -12.56
CA ILE A 1010 -18.08 -15.63 -11.85
C ILE A 1010 -18.59 -15.39 -10.43
N GLU A 1011 -19.91 -15.38 -10.24
CA GLU A 1011 -20.53 -15.23 -8.92
C GLU A 1011 -20.26 -16.44 -8.02
N LYS A 1012 -20.35 -17.66 -8.56
CA LYS A 1012 -20.04 -18.92 -7.84
C LYS A 1012 -18.57 -19.03 -7.46
N GLN A 1013 -17.69 -18.46 -8.30
CA GLN A 1013 -16.26 -18.30 -8.00
C GLN A 1013 -15.96 -17.13 -7.05
N ASN A 1014 -16.97 -16.41 -6.52
CA ASN A 1014 -16.81 -15.23 -5.65
C ASN A 1014 -15.80 -14.19 -6.18
N SER A 1015 -15.85 -13.92 -7.48
CA SER A 1015 -14.77 -13.20 -8.18
C SER A 1015 -15.29 -11.98 -8.94
N ARG A 1016 -16.38 -11.36 -8.46
CA ARG A 1016 -16.96 -10.17 -9.07
C ARG A 1016 -16.00 -8.98 -9.06
N ASN A 1017 -15.31 -8.72 -7.95
CA ASN A 1017 -14.36 -7.60 -7.91
C ASN A 1017 -13.10 -7.95 -8.71
N ARG A 1018 -12.62 -9.20 -8.61
CA ARG A 1018 -11.52 -9.72 -9.43
C ARG A 1018 -11.76 -9.54 -10.94
N MET A 1019 -12.96 -9.81 -11.44
CA MET A 1019 -13.37 -9.64 -12.85
C MET A 1019 -13.90 -8.24 -13.20
N ASN A 1020 -13.92 -7.32 -12.22
CA ASN A 1020 -14.50 -5.98 -12.33
C ASN A 1020 -15.97 -5.96 -12.83
N ILE A 1021 -16.77 -6.95 -12.42
CA ILE A 1021 -18.22 -6.99 -12.69
C ILE A 1021 -18.92 -5.95 -11.83
N VAL A 1022 -19.76 -5.11 -12.44
CA VAL A 1022 -20.49 -4.02 -11.78
C VAL A 1022 -22.00 -4.17 -11.96
N ASP A 1023 -22.81 -3.80 -10.97
CA ASP A 1023 -24.27 -3.82 -11.06
C ASP A 1023 -24.81 -2.49 -11.59
N VAL A 1024 -25.71 -2.57 -12.57
CA VAL A 1024 -26.41 -1.41 -13.16
C VAL A 1024 -27.76 -1.13 -12.46
N ALA A 1025 -28.33 -2.13 -11.78
CA ALA A 1025 -29.74 -2.12 -11.35
C ALA A 1025 -30.07 -1.45 -10.00
N VAL A 1026 -29.20 -0.59 -9.42
CA VAL A 1026 -29.46 -0.01 -8.07
C VAL A 1026 -29.41 1.53 -8.00
N ARG A 1027 -29.28 2.27 -9.11
CA ARG A 1027 -29.25 3.76 -9.02
C ARG A 1027 -29.97 4.54 -10.11
N GLN A 1028 -31.11 4.07 -10.61
CA GLN A 1028 -31.96 4.94 -11.43
C GLN A 1028 -32.66 6.06 -10.64
N GLU A 1029 -32.67 6.00 -9.30
CA GLU A 1029 -33.22 7.08 -8.46
C GLU A 1029 -32.18 8.10 -7.96
N GLU A 1030 -30.87 7.82 -8.09
CA GLU A 1030 -29.79 8.72 -7.62
C GLU A 1030 -28.97 9.39 -8.73
N PHE A 1031 -29.11 8.99 -10.00
CA PHE A 1031 -28.43 9.62 -11.12
C PHE A 1031 -29.45 10.04 -12.18
N ASP A 1032 -29.84 11.31 -12.15
CA ASP A 1032 -30.58 11.90 -13.25
C ASP A 1032 -29.62 12.09 -14.44
N VAL A 1033 -29.52 11.03 -15.25
CA VAL A 1033 -28.70 10.96 -16.46
C VAL A 1033 -29.03 12.12 -17.41
N ASN A 1034 -30.27 12.61 -17.40
CA ASN A 1034 -30.67 13.75 -18.22
C ASN A 1034 -30.18 15.08 -17.64
N LYS A 1035 -30.14 15.22 -16.31
CA LYS A 1035 -29.57 16.41 -15.65
C LYS A 1035 -28.05 16.50 -15.81
N LEU A 1036 -27.34 15.38 -15.70
CA LEU A 1036 -25.88 15.33 -15.90
C LEU A 1036 -25.48 15.50 -17.38
N ALA A 1037 -26.26 14.93 -18.30
CA ALA A 1037 -26.07 15.16 -19.74
C ALA A 1037 -26.35 16.63 -20.11
N ALA A 1038 -27.34 17.27 -19.49
CA ALA A 1038 -27.62 18.69 -19.66
C ALA A 1038 -26.52 19.61 -19.08
N GLU A 1039 -25.94 19.26 -17.93
CA GLU A 1039 -24.80 19.99 -17.35
C GLU A 1039 -23.52 19.85 -18.21
N LEU A 1040 -23.33 18.72 -18.89
CA LEU A 1040 -22.21 18.50 -19.81
C LEU A 1040 -22.42 19.12 -21.21
N GLU A 1041 -23.65 19.19 -21.74
CA GLU A 1041 -23.97 19.97 -22.94
C GLU A 1041 -23.80 21.48 -22.72
N GLN A 1042 -24.06 21.97 -21.49
CA GLN A 1042 -23.77 23.36 -21.10
C GLN A 1042 -22.26 23.65 -21.05
N MET A 1043 -21.41 22.66 -20.72
CA MET A 1043 -19.95 22.80 -20.80
C MET A 1043 -19.40 22.74 -22.24
N GLY A 1044 -20.09 22.08 -23.17
CA GLY A 1044 -19.69 22.01 -24.59
C GLY A 1044 -20.07 23.23 -25.44
N THR A 1045 -21.03 24.05 -24.99
CA THR A 1045 -21.52 25.21 -25.76
C THR A 1045 -20.75 26.51 -25.50
N SER A 1046 -19.86 26.55 -24.51
CA SER A 1046 -19.03 27.75 -24.25
C SER A 1046 -17.89 27.96 -25.26
N GLU A 1047 -17.45 26.92 -25.98
CA GLU A 1047 -16.35 27.04 -26.95
C GLU A 1047 -16.78 27.58 -28.33
N LYS A 1048 -18.06 27.49 -28.72
CA LYS A 1048 -18.54 27.97 -30.04
C LYS A 1048 -19.03 29.41 -30.08
N LYS A 1049 -18.92 30.19 -28.99
CA LYS A 1049 -19.31 31.62 -28.96
C LYS A 1049 -18.14 32.63 -28.94
N GLN A 1050 -16.89 32.18 -29.08
CA GLN A 1050 -15.72 33.07 -29.19
C GLN A 1050 -15.13 33.21 -30.60
N GLU A 1051 -15.75 32.66 -31.63
CA GLU A 1051 -15.50 33.02 -33.02
C GLU A 1051 -16.71 33.79 -33.57
N VAL A 1052 -16.74 35.11 -33.36
CA VAL A 1052 -17.35 36.18 -34.19
C VAL A 1052 -17.44 37.41 -33.28
N LYS A 1053 -16.33 38.16 -33.15
CA LYS A 1053 -16.27 39.61 -32.90
C LYS A 1053 -14.81 40.03 -32.76
N GLY A 1054 -14.22 40.49 -33.86
CA GLY A 1054 -12.87 41.04 -33.81
C GLY A 1054 -12.19 41.20 -35.16
N ASN A 1055 -12.89 41.67 -36.20
CA ASN A 1055 -12.23 42.20 -37.39
C ASN A 1055 -12.80 43.58 -37.71
N VAL A 1056 -12.26 44.61 -37.05
CA VAL A 1056 -12.36 45.99 -37.50
C VAL A 1056 -10.97 46.60 -37.46
N THR A 1057 -10.43 46.75 -38.66
CA THR A 1057 -9.19 47.44 -39.01
C THR A 1057 -9.14 48.87 -38.48
N THR A 1058 -8.07 49.19 -37.76
CA THR A 1058 -7.64 50.57 -37.46
C THR A 1058 -7.17 51.28 -38.73
N LYS A 1059 -7.88 52.33 -39.15
CA LYS A 1059 -7.31 53.42 -39.96
C LYS A 1059 -7.22 54.69 -39.10
N LYS A 1060 -5.98 55.16 -38.92
CA LYS A 1060 -5.66 56.50 -38.42
C LYS A 1060 -6.39 57.55 -39.25
N ASN A 1061 -6.98 58.55 -38.60
CA ASN A 1061 -6.94 59.92 -39.10
C ASN A 1061 -6.97 60.92 -37.95
N THR A 1062 -5.95 61.76 -37.95
CA THR A 1062 -5.74 62.97 -37.17
C THR A 1062 -6.81 64.02 -37.50
N LYS A 1063 -7.40 64.67 -36.49
CA LYS A 1063 -7.45 66.14 -36.33
C LYS A 1063 -8.44 66.59 -35.25
N LYS A 1064 -7.91 67.47 -34.37
CA LYS A 1064 -8.54 68.59 -33.63
C LYS A 1064 -9.69 68.22 -32.68
N LYS A 1065 -9.69 68.62 -31.41
CA LYS A 1065 -9.10 69.80 -30.78
C LYS A 1065 -9.01 69.54 -29.28
#